data_AF-A0A5A9P987-F1
#
_entry.id   AF-A0A5A9P987-F1
#
_cell.length_a   1.000
_cell.length_b   1.000
_cell.length_c   1.000
_cell.angle_alpha   90.00
_cell.angle_beta   90.00
_cell.angle_gamma   90.00
#
_symmetry.space_group_name_H-M   'P 1'
#
loop_
_entity.id
_entity.type
_entity.pdbx_description
1 polymer ?
#
loop_
_entity_poly.entity_id
_entity_poly.type
_entity_poly.pdbx_seq_one_letter_code
_entity_poly.pdbx_strand_id
1 'polypeptide(L)'
;MSNIEPAELQCTVAVERLNPAGQALKRQHIRKATVVLGRNEFQEIVMRVHDGKAPQSFMLRDFRLFTRFAKDGKCTVKFVPENTQVLISDCPPDRLKMFLKTLSIKHQASQSVKPMSDRAKIRASVPRSFETISPLQLKDVQKANELRSKVNAPIQLKGPSEISVNRILGVRQQVKRPRPECDTSPVKALHPNKKPVLVLPLAQKLSKEQTAVLNAVLSGKNVFFTGSAGTGKSFLLKRIVGSLPPRSTFATASTGVAACHIGGTTLHNFAGIGSGSAPLDQCLDLAQRPGVLPHWTTCKHLIIDEISMVEAEFFDKLEAIARSVRRSTEPFGGIQLIVCGDFLQLPPVTKGKDKPNFCFQSRSWRKCIHMNMELMEVRRQTDKTFISLLQAVRVGRVTEEVTAQLLKSANHCIERDGILATRLCTHKDDVELTNENKLKQLPGPMRVFEAVDSDPMLVQTIDSQSPVGRLLQLKVGAQVMLTKNLDVQRGLVNGARGVVIDFQPGNHGLPRVKFLCGATEVMKRERWMFKASGGLYLSRQQLPLKLAWAISIHKSQGMTLDCVEISLARVFESGQAYVALSRARSLEGLRVMDFDPRVVQANQDVLLFYKKLRKERLLMQSSMDEFVGRSNKENFPW
;
A
#
# COMPACT_ATOMS: atom_id res chain seq x y z
N MET A 1 -17.55 -31.99 15.73
CA MET A 1 -16.51 -33.00 15.44
C MET A 1 -15.43 -32.32 14.61
N SER A 2 -14.14 -32.34 14.94
CA SER A 2 -13.44 -32.85 16.13
C SER A 2 -12.38 -31.84 16.59
N ASN A 3 -12.16 -31.72 17.91
CA ASN A 3 -11.06 -30.91 18.46
C ASN A 3 -9.77 -31.73 18.33
N ILE A 4 -8.91 -31.39 17.36
CA ILE A 4 -7.57 -31.95 17.22
C ILE A 4 -6.57 -30.82 17.46
N GLU A 5 -5.68 -31.00 18.43
CA GLU A 5 -4.74 -29.97 18.86
C GLU A 5 -3.65 -29.69 17.82
N PRO A 6 -3.10 -28.47 17.72
CA PRO A 6 -2.03 -28.12 16.78
C PRO A 6 -0.66 -28.78 17.09
N ALA A 7 -0.59 -29.67 18.08
CA ALA A 7 0.58 -30.46 18.46
C ALA A 7 0.52 -31.92 17.96
N GLU A 8 -0.60 -32.36 17.38
CA GLU A 8 -0.82 -33.70 16.82
C GLU A 8 -0.75 -33.69 15.28
N LEU A 9 0.02 -34.61 14.70
CA LEU A 9 -0.04 -34.96 13.28
C LEU A 9 -0.52 -36.41 13.12
N GLN A 10 -1.46 -36.62 12.19
CA GLN A 10 -1.78 -37.94 11.66
C GLN A 10 -1.13 -38.04 10.28
N CYS A 11 -0.31 -39.08 10.06
CA CYS A 11 0.57 -39.20 8.90
C CYS A 11 1.10 -40.63 8.71
N THR A 12 1.82 -40.87 7.61
CA THR A 12 2.68 -42.03 7.45
C THR A 12 4.07 -41.73 8.01
N VAL A 13 4.67 -42.69 8.73
CA VAL A 13 6.02 -42.55 9.30
C VAL A 13 6.87 -43.78 8.99
N ALA A 14 8.12 -43.56 8.56
CA ALA A 14 9.16 -44.59 8.53
C ALA A 14 10.29 -44.23 9.49
N VAL A 15 10.63 -45.16 10.39
CA VAL A 15 11.76 -45.03 11.33
C VAL A 15 12.90 -45.90 10.82
N GLU A 16 14.06 -45.31 10.60
CA GLU A 16 15.25 -45.97 10.06
C GLU A 16 16.45 -45.77 10.99
N ARG A 17 17.08 -46.87 11.42
CA ARG A 17 18.39 -46.83 12.10
C ARG A 17 19.50 -46.88 11.06
N LEU A 18 20.45 -45.95 11.12
CA LEU A 18 21.54 -45.83 10.15
C LEU A 18 22.85 -46.41 10.69
N ASN A 19 23.68 -46.98 9.81
CA ASN A 19 25.09 -47.23 10.12
C ASN A 19 25.91 -45.91 10.01
N PRO A 20 27.19 -45.87 10.46
CA PRO A 20 28.04 -44.69 10.33
C PRO A 20 28.22 -44.19 8.88
N ALA A 21 28.09 -45.07 7.88
CA ALA A 21 28.11 -44.75 6.46
C ALA A 21 26.76 -44.22 5.90
N GLY A 22 25.73 -44.05 6.74
CA GLY A 22 24.44 -43.47 6.37
C GLY A 22 23.44 -44.43 5.71
N GLN A 23 23.72 -45.73 5.62
CA GLN A 23 22.80 -46.74 5.10
C GLN A 23 21.85 -47.26 6.20
N ALA A 24 20.60 -47.57 5.85
CA ALA A 24 19.61 -48.04 6.81
C ALA A 24 19.78 -49.53 7.18
N LEU A 25 20.23 -49.80 8.41
CA LEU A 25 20.35 -51.14 9.00
C LEU A 25 18.99 -51.79 9.30
N LYS A 26 17.99 -50.98 9.67
CA LYS A 26 16.64 -51.45 9.99
C LYS A 26 15.63 -50.35 9.73
N ARG A 27 14.59 -50.65 8.94
CA ARG A 27 13.47 -49.76 8.60
C ARG A 27 12.16 -50.32 9.16
N GLN A 28 11.45 -49.54 9.95
CA GLN A 28 10.08 -49.82 10.40
C GLN A 28 9.13 -48.83 9.73
N HIS A 29 8.03 -49.31 9.16
CA HIS A 29 7.05 -48.49 8.44
C HIS A 29 5.70 -48.54 9.16
N ILE A 30 5.13 -47.36 9.42
CA ILE A 30 3.89 -47.15 10.19
C ILE A 30 2.93 -46.36 9.29
N ARG A 31 1.82 -46.97 8.87
CA ARG A 31 0.91 -46.38 7.85
C ARG A 31 -0.17 -45.45 8.43
N LYS A 32 -0.43 -45.51 9.73
CA LYS A 32 -1.40 -44.64 10.44
C LYS A 32 -0.78 -44.11 11.73
N ALA A 33 0.38 -43.48 11.61
CA ALA A 33 1.08 -42.93 12.76
C ALA A 33 0.38 -41.65 13.26
N THR A 34 0.19 -41.56 14.56
CA THR A 34 -0.01 -40.29 15.26
C THR A 34 1.33 -39.85 15.84
N VAL A 35 1.75 -38.63 15.48
CA VAL A 35 2.99 -38.00 15.95
C VAL A 35 2.63 -36.81 16.84
N VAL A 36 3.08 -36.85 18.10
CA VAL A 36 2.76 -35.87 19.13
C VAL A 36 4.04 -35.27 19.70
N LEU A 37 4.07 -33.96 19.89
CA LEU A 37 5.09 -33.30 20.70
C LEU A 37 4.63 -33.19 22.14
N GLY A 38 5.53 -33.48 23.08
CA GLY A 38 5.28 -33.32 24.51
C GLY A 38 6.55 -33.11 25.30
N ARG A 39 6.39 -33.03 26.62
CA ARG A 39 7.48 -33.02 27.61
C ARG A 39 7.47 -34.30 28.42
N ASN A 40 8.66 -34.80 28.78
CA ASN A 40 8.78 -35.87 29.79
C ASN A 40 8.78 -35.30 31.22
N GLU A 41 8.88 -36.19 32.20
CA GLU A 41 9.03 -35.90 33.63
C GLU A 41 10.19 -34.95 34.00
N PHE A 42 11.17 -34.73 33.09
CA PHE A 42 12.30 -33.80 33.26
C PHE A 42 12.15 -32.50 32.44
N GLN A 43 10.94 -32.23 31.91
CA GLN A 43 10.60 -31.16 30.96
C GLN A 43 11.38 -31.17 29.62
N GLU A 44 12.16 -32.21 29.32
CA GLU A 44 12.82 -32.38 28.04
C GLU A 44 11.79 -32.65 26.94
N ILE A 45 11.99 -32.07 25.75
CA ILE A 45 11.05 -32.18 24.64
C ILE A 45 11.23 -33.53 23.95
N VAL A 46 10.11 -34.24 23.81
CA VAL A 46 10.06 -35.59 23.24
C VAL A 46 9.09 -35.60 22.05
N MET A 47 9.53 -36.17 20.93
CA MET A 47 8.67 -36.51 19.81
C MET A 47 8.19 -37.95 19.99
N ARG A 48 6.88 -38.14 20.16
CA ARG A 48 6.26 -39.46 20.33
C ARG A 48 5.56 -39.88 19.05
N VAL A 49 5.74 -41.14 18.65
CA VAL A 49 5.11 -41.77 17.48
C VAL A 49 4.36 -43.02 17.96
N HIS A 50 3.06 -43.13 17.65
CA HIS A 50 2.23 -44.28 18.03
C HIS A 50 1.21 -44.66 16.95
N ASP A 51 0.75 -45.91 16.98
CA ASP A 51 -0.18 -46.54 16.04
C ASP A 51 -1.10 -47.49 16.84
N GLY A 52 -1.80 -46.92 17.83
CA GLY A 52 -2.58 -47.64 18.86
C GLY A 52 -1.78 -48.53 19.83
N LYS A 53 -0.55 -48.93 19.48
CA LYS A 53 0.35 -49.80 20.25
C LYS A 53 1.41 -48.99 21.02
N ALA A 54 2.30 -49.70 21.72
CA ALA A 54 3.36 -49.13 22.55
C ALA A 54 4.12 -47.97 21.87
N PRO A 55 4.17 -46.77 22.48
CA PRO A 55 4.65 -45.56 21.81
C PRO A 55 6.17 -45.48 21.71
N GLN A 56 6.70 -45.21 20.52
CA GLN A 56 8.11 -44.85 20.34
C GLN A 56 8.30 -43.38 20.71
N SER A 57 9.35 -43.07 21.48
CA SER A 57 9.59 -41.73 22.02
C SER A 57 11.04 -41.34 21.79
N PHE A 58 11.27 -40.28 21.01
CA PHE A 58 12.60 -39.80 20.61
C PHE A 58 12.93 -38.47 21.30
N MET A 59 14.12 -38.36 21.90
CA MET A 59 14.52 -37.16 22.63
C MET A 59 15.05 -36.09 21.67
N LEU A 60 14.40 -34.92 21.65
CA LEU A 60 14.80 -33.78 20.80
C LEU A 60 15.92 -32.95 21.47
N ARG A 61 17.02 -33.61 21.86
CA ARG A 61 18.26 -32.94 22.30
C ARG A 61 19.02 -32.42 21.09
N ASP A 62 19.66 -33.32 20.33
CA ASP A 62 20.44 -33.01 19.13
C ASP A 62 19.85 -33.71 17.89
N PHE A 63 19.21 -32.92 17.01
CA PHE A 63 18.57 -33.41 15.79
C PHE A 63 18.76 -32.44 14.62
N ARG A 64 18.70 -32.97 13.40
CA ARG A 64 18.71 -32.20 12.15
C ARG A 64 17.37 -32.37 11.42
N LEU A 65 16.77 -31.26 10.99
CA LEU A 65 15.52 -31.25 10.22
C LEU A 65 15.82 -31.08 8.72
N PHE A 66 15.31 -31.99 7.90
CA PHE A 66 15.34 -31.91 6.45
C PHE A 66 13.94 -31.60 5.92
N THR A 67 13.71 -30.35 5.54
CA THR A 67 12.38 -29.83 5.16
C THR A 67 12.23 -29.54 3.66
N ARG A 68 13.13 -30.06 2.82
CA ARG A 68 13.17 -29.82 1.35
C ARG A 68 11.83 -30.10 0.67
N PHE A 69 11.12 -31.13 1.12
CA PHE A 69 9.82 -31.58 0.58
C PHE A 69 8.63 -31.24 1.49
N ALA A 70 8.78 -30.29 2.43
CA ALA A 70 7.72 -29.93 3.38
C ALA A 70 6.55 -29.16 2.73
N LYS A 71 6.71 -28.74 1.46
CA LYS A 71 5.59 -28.28 0.61
C LYS A 71 4.70 -29.44 0.17
N ASP A 72 5.28 -30.63 0.02
CA ASP A 72 4.68 -31.85 -0.53
C ASP A 72 4.25 -32.83 0.57
N GLY A 73 4.09 -32.32 1.80
CA GLY A 73 3.67 -33.10 2.97
C GLY A 73 4.74 -34.04 3.54
N LYS A 74 6.03 -33.82 3.24
CA LYS A 74 7.14 -34.73 3.61
C LYS A 74 8.28 -34.02 4.36
N CYS A 75 8.82 -34.62 5.41
CA CYS A 75 10.06 -34.15 6.06
C CYS A 75 10.81 -35.30 6.76
N THR A 76 12.10 -35.11 7.05
CA THR A 76 12.90 -36.08 7.82
C THR A 76 13.51 -35.42 9.05
N VAL A 77 13.40 -36.08 10.20
CA VAL A 77 14.06 -35.70 11.47
C VAL A 77 15.17 -36.71 11.74
N LYS A 78 16.45 -36.31 11.68
CA LYS A 78 17.59 -37.18 12.01
C LYS A 78 18.14 -36.86 13.39
N PHE A 79 18.07 -37.82 14.30
CA PHE A 79 18.61 -37.76 15.66
C PHE A 79 20.10 -38.12 15.62
N VAL A 80 20.94 -37.21 16.11
CA VAL A 80 22.41 -37.32 15.98
C VAL A 80 23.00 -38.35 16.95
N PRO A 81 22.63 -38.38 18.26
CA PRO A 81 23.19 -39.36 19.21
C PRO A 81 22.75 -40.80 18.92
N GLU A 82 21.55 -40.98 18.36
CA GLU A 82 20.91 -42.29 18.16
C GLU A 82 21.10 -42.85 16.73
N ASN A 83 21.78 -42.11 15.84
CA ASN A 83 21.91 -42.37 14.40
C ASN A 83 20.59 -42.82 13.71
N THR A 84 19.47 -42.34 14.21
CA THR A 84 18.13 -42.75 13.79
C THR A 84 17.46 -41.60 13.04
N GLN A 85 16.78 -41.90 11.94
CA GLN A 85 16.00 -40.93 11.19
C GLN A 85 14.52 -41.32 11.12
N VAL A 86 13.65 -40.34 11.34
CA VAL A 86 12.20 -40.46 11.26
C VAL A 86 11.73 -39.67 10.04
N LEU A 87 11.34 -40.39 8.99
CA LEU A 87 10.75 -39.83 7.78
C LEU A 87 9.24 -39.74 7.99
N ILE A 88 8.70 -38.54 7.87
CA ILE A 88 7.26 -38.25 7.94
C ILE A 88 6.78 -37.94 6.52
N SER A 89 5.68 -38.57 6.11
CA SER A 89 5.05 -38.40 4.80
C SER A 89 3.52 -38.45 4.91
N ASP A 90 2.82 -38.13 3.82
CA ASP A 90 1.36 -38.18 3.74
C ASP A 90 0.68 -37.34 4.83
N CYS A 91 1.08 -36.07 4.92
CA CYS A 91 0.59 -35.11 5.91
C CYS A 91 0.14 -33.80 5.22
N PRO A 92 -1.02 -33.21 5.58
CA PRO A 92 -1.44 -31.92 5.05
C PRO A 92 -0.36 -30.85 5.21
N PRO A 93 0.13 -30.20 4.13
CA PRO A 93 1.33 -29.36 4.19
C PRO A 93 1.27 -28.23 5.23
N ASP A 94 0.09 -27.65 5.48
CA ASP A 94 -0.06 -26.58 6.45
C ASP A 94 -0.09 -27.06 7.91
N ARG A 95 -0.56 -28.29 8.18
CA ARG A 95 -0.39 -28.93 9.49
C ARG A 95 1.09 -29.26 9.73
N LEU A 96 1.78 -29.83 8.74
CA LEU A 96 3.21 -30.15 8.83
C LEU A 96 4.06 -28.90 9.10
N LYS A 97 3.78 -27.78 8.40
CA LYS A 97 4.43 -26.48 8.66
C LYS A 97 4.18 -25.97 10.09
N MET A 98 2.98 -26.15 10.65
CA MET A 98 2.68 -25.72 12.02
C MET A 98 3.37 -26.59 13.07
N PHE A 99 3.39 -27.91 12.90
CA PHE A 99 4.12 -28.84 13.77
C PHE A 99 5.62 -28.53 13.80
N LEU A 100 6.26 -28.39 12.63
CA LEU A 100 7.69 -28.08 12.52
C LEU A 100 8.06 -26.72 13.15
N LYS A 101 7.18 -25.72 13.06
CA LYS A 101 7.34 -24.43 13.77
C LYS A 101 7.26 -24.60 15.28
N THR A 102 6.27 -25.34 15.79
CA THR A 102 6.12 -25.61 17.23
C THR A 102 7.33 -26.35 17.80
N LEU A 103 7.84 -27.36 17.06
CA LEU A 103 9.03 -28.12 17.40
C LEU A 103 10.26 -27.20 17.53
N SER A 104 10.55 -26.41 16.49
CA SER A 104 11.72 -25.51 16.45
C SER A 104 11.69 -24.44 17.54
N ILE A 105 10.54 -23.77 17.72
CA ILE A 105 10.41 -22.68 18.72
C ILE A 105 10.56 -23.22 20.14
N LYS A 106 9.92 -24.35 20.48
CA LYS A 106 10.02 -24.90 21.83
C LYS A 106 11.40 -25.51 22.12
N HIS A 107 12.09 -26.09 21.13
CA HIS A 107 13.48 -26.52 21.27
C HIS A 107 14.41 -25.34 21.62
N GLN A 108 14.32 -24.22 20.89
CA GLN A 108 15.11 -23.01 21.19
C GLN A 108 14.79 -22.43 22.58
N ALA A 109 13.52 -22.44 23.01
CA ALA A 109 13.16 -22.05 24.37
C ALA A 109 13.76 -23.00 25.42
N SER A 110 13.80 -24.30 25.15
CA SER A 110 14.36 -25.33 26.04
C SER A 110 15.88 -25.22 26.24
N GLN A 111 16.62 -24.72 25.24
CA GLN A 111 18.08 -24.51 25.34
C GLN A 111 18.47 -23.48 26.43
N SER A 112 17.53 -22.67 26.93
CA SER A 112 17.76 -21.76 28.06
C SER A 112 17.78 -22.44 29.45
N VAL A 113 17.41 -23.73 29.52
CA VAL A 113 17.41 -24.53 30.76
C VAL A 113 18.59 -25.50 30.71
N LYS A 114 19.46 -25.47 31.73
CA LYS A 114 20.54 -26.47 31.83
C LYS A 114 19.92 -27.87 32.00
N PRO A 115 20.23 -28.85 31.14
CA PRO A 115 19.71 -30.20 31.30
C PRO A 115 20.27 -30.83 32.58
N MET A 116 19.44 -31.58 33.31
CA MET A 116 19.90 -32.32 34.48
C MET A 116 20.90 -33.41 34.04
N SER A 117 22.02 -33.53 34.76
CA SER A 117 22.97 -34.64 34.58
C SER A 117 22.25 -35.98 34.72
N ASP A 118 22.62 -36.99 33.92
CA ASP A 118 21.93 -38.28 33.96
C ASP A 118 22.14 -39.00 35.31
N ARG A 119 23.23 -38.71 36.04
CA ARG A 119 23.44 -39.14 37.45
C ARG A 119 22.45 -38.50 38.43
N ALA A 120 21.89 -37.33 38.11
CA ALA A 120 20.82 -36.70 38.88
C ALA A 120 19.44 -37.24 38.48
N LYS A 121 19.23 -37.56 37.19
CA LYS A 121 17.98 -38.18 36.69
C LYS A 121 17.74 -39.56 37.31
N ILE A 122 18.80 -40.39 37.42
CA ILE A 122 18.72 -41.71 38.10
C ILE A 122 18.37 -41.57 39.59
N ARG A 123 18.76 -40.46 40.22
CA ARG A 123 18.56 -40.20 41.65
C ARG A 123 17.21 -39.54 41.97
N ALA A 124 16.52 -39.03 40.96
CA ALA A 124 15.19 -38.43 41.07
C ALA A 124 14.13 -39.51 40.78
N SER A 125 13.56 -40.09 41.84
CA SER A 125 12.52 -41.13 41.77
C SER A 125 11.15 -40.58 41.35
N VAL A 126 11.08 -39.94 40.19
CA VAL A 126 9.88 -39.32 39.63
C VAL A 126 9.18 -40.32 38.70
N PRO A 127 7.85 -40.52 38.82
CA PRO A 127 7.11 -41.39 37.91
C PRO A 127 7.10 -40.81 36.48
N ARG A 128 7.20 -41.69 35.47
CA ARG A 128 7.24 -41.28 34.06
C ARG A 128 5.94 -40.57 33.67
N SER A 129 6.05 -39.33 33.22
CA SER A 129 4.91 -38.50 32.82
C SER A 129 5.13 -37.93 31.40
N PHE A 130 4.04 -37.71 30.68
CA PHE A 130 4.10 -37.09 29.35
C PHE A 130 2.97 -36.09 29.19
N GLU A 131 3.32 -34.81 29.19
CA GLU A 131 2.39 -33.71 28.96
C GLU A 131 2.42 -33.31 27.48
N THR A 132 1.26 -33.16 26.85
CA THR A 132 1.17 -32.65 25.47
C THR A 132 1.61 -31.18 25.40
N ILE A 133 2.32 -30.82 24.33
CA ILE A 133 2.88 -29.48 24.21
C ILE A 133 1.76 -28.48 23.87
N SER A 134 1.40 -27.64 24.85
CA SER A 134 0.32 -26.65 24.72
C SER A 134 0.54 -25.72 23.51
N PRO A 135 -0.51 -25.20 22.84
CA PRO A 135 -0.38 -24.33 21.68
C PRO A 135 0.55 -23.12 21.91
N LEU A 136 1.29 -22.72 20.86
CA LEU A 136 2.26 -21.61 20.89
C LEU A 136 1.67 -20.33 21.48
N GLN A 137 2.18 -19.89 22.64
CA GLN A 137 1.74 -18.65 23.28
C GLN A 137 2.64 -17.46 22.88
N LEU A 138 2.09 -16.24 22.96
CA LEU A 138 2.82 -15.00 22.71
C LEU A 138 4.09 -14.87 23.57
N LYS A 139 4.02 -15.32 24.84
CA LYS A 139 5.13 -15.31 25.79
C LYS A 139 6.31 -16.19 25.35
N ASP A 140 6.04 -17.35 24.74
CA ASP A 140 7.09 -18.25 24.23
C ASP A 140 7.90 -17.57 23.12
N VAL A 141 7.18 -16.90 22.20
CA VAL A 141 7.77 -16.19 21.05
C VAL A 141 8.57 -14.97 21.49
N GLN A 142 8.08 -14.23 22.50
CA GLN A 142 8.81 -13.10 23.09
C GLN A 142 10.11 -13.57 23.75
N LYS A 143 10.05 -14.60 24.61
CA LYS A 143 11.23 -15.15 25.30
C LYS A 143 12.28 -15.71 24.33
N ALA A 144 11.86 -16.34 23.23
CA ALA A 144 12.77 -16.78 22.17
C ALA A 144 13.47 -15.62 21.46
N ASN A 145 12.77 -14.51 21.20
CA ASN A 145 13.35 -13.31 20.58
C ASN A 145 14.31 -12.56 21.52
N GLU A 146 14.04 -12.52 22.82
CA GLU A 146 14.94 -11.96 23.84
C GLU A 146 16.25 -12.75 23.98
N LEU A 147 16.18 -14.08 23.83
CA LEU A 147 17.39 -14.92 23.80
C LEU A 147 18.19 -14.68 22.51
N ARG A 148 17.52 -14.56 21.35
CA ARG A 148 18.17 -14.22 20.07
C ARG A 148 18.84 -12.84 20.09
N SER A 149 18.31 -11.83 20.79
CA SER A 149 18.95 -10.51 20.87
C SER A 149 20.22 -10.50 21.72
N LYS A 150 20.28 -11.30 22.79
CA LYS A 150 21.47 -11.42 23.66
C LYS A 150 22.68 -12.08 22.97
N VAL A 151 22.45 -12.96 22.00
CA VAL A 151 23.52 -13.63 21.23
C VAL A 151 24.15 -12.71 20.18
N ASN A 152 23.42 -11.67 19.74
CA ASN A 152 23.84 -10.77 18.65
C ASN A 152 24.38 -9.41 19.13
N ALA A 153 24.74 -9.28 20.42
CA ALA A 153 25.35 -8.06 20.95
C ALA A 153 26.86 -7.99 20.59
N PRO A 154 27.34 -6.95 19.90
CA PRO A 154 28.76 -6.82 19.58
C PRO A 154 29.59 -6.46 20.81
N ILE A 155 30.76 -7.08 20.94
CA ILE A 155 31.73 -6.81 22.00
C ILE A 155 32.30 -5.40 21.82
N GLN A 156 32.23 -4.56 22.85
CA GLN A 156 32.87 -3.25 22.86
C GLN A 156 34.37 -3.37 23.15
N LEU A 157 35.19 -2.75 22.30
CA LEU A 157 36.60 -2.47 22.57
C LEU A 157 36.87 -0.98 22.29
N LYS A 158 37.82 -0.40 23.03
CA LYS A 158 38.10 1.05 23.04
C LYS A 158 39.06 1.44 21.90
N GLY A 159 39.06 2.73 21.53
CA GLY A 159 40.06 3.32 20.63
C GLY A 159 41.47 3.39 21.26
N PRO A 160 42.48 3.93 20.53
CA PRO A 160 42.56 5.39 20.40
C PRO A 160 43.15 5.96 19.07
N SER A 161 43.19 7.30 19.02
CA SER A 161 44.18 8.21 18.36
C SER A 161 44.53 8.12 16.85
N GLU A 162 44.29 9.25 16.18
CA GLU A 162 45.18 10.02 15.27
C GLU A 162 46.36 9.37 14.52
N ILE A 163 46.53 9.73 13.23
CA ILE A 163 47.76 10.29 12.60
C ILE A 163 47.48 10.70 11.12
N SER A 164 48.42 11.40 10.47
CA SER A 164 48.20 12.30 9.32
C SER A 164 49.05 12.04 8.05
N VAL A 165 48.66 12.69 6.93
CA VAL A 165 49.52 13.19 5.80
C VAL A 165 49.93 12.26 4.62
N ASN A 166 49.55 12.72 3.40
CA ASN A 166 50.17 12.68 2.03
C ASN A 166 51.20 11.58 1.64
N ARG A 167 51.17 10.97 0.43
CA ARG A 167 51.59 11.57 -0.89
C ARG A 167 51.31 10.62 -2.10
N ILE A 168 50.76 11.09 -3.25
CA ILE A 168 51.36 11.50 -4.56
C ILE A 168 51.61 10.36 -5.61
N LEU A 169 51.46 10.70 -6.91
CA LEU A 169 51.71 9.97 -8.19
C LEU A 169 50.51 9.17 -8.79
N GLY A 170 50.07 9.38 -10.03
CA GLY A 170 50.34 10.48 -11.00
C GLY A 170 49.93 10.18 -12.47
N VAL A 171 49.88 11.22 -13.33
CA VAL A 171 49.94 11.17 -14.83
C VAL A 171 48.69 10.58 -15.57
N ARG A 172 48.09 11.14 -16.65
CA ARG A 172 48.20 12.43 -17.39
C ARG A 172 46.87 12.76 -18.12
N GLN A 173 46.55 14.07 -18.24
CA GLN A 173 46.05 14.89 -19.38
C GLN A 173 45.36 14.23 -20.62
N GLN A 174 44.49 14.88 -21.43
CA GLN A 174 44.41 16.31 -21.86
C GLN A 174 42.96 16.89 -21.97
N VAL A 175 42.85 18.18 -22.33
CA VAL A 175 41.63 19.01 -22.47
C VAL A 175 41.68 19.84 -23.76
N LYS A 176 40.53 20.14 -24.41
CA LYS A 176 40.36 21.32 -25.32
C LYS A 176 38.89 21.73 -25.57
N ARG A 177 38.69 22.97 -26.05
CA ARG A 177 37.46 23.78 -26.30
C ARG A 177 37.89 25.02 -27.14
N PRO A 178 37.00 25.94 -27.65
CA PRO A 178 35.64 25.79 -28.22
C PRO A 178 35.33 26.75 -29.44
N ARG A 179 34.07 26.74 -29.96
CA ARG A 179 33.36 27.84 -30.71
C ARG A 179 33.87 28.21 -32.13
N PRO A 180 33.16 29.09 -32.91
CA PRO A 180 31.75 29.59 -32.82
C PRO A 180 30.87 29.04 -34.01
N GLU A 181 29.99 29.64 -34.84
CA GLU A 181 29.38 30.99 -35.11
C GLU A 181 27.86 30.90 -35.47
N CYS A 182 27.37 31.45 -36.61
CA CYS A 182 25.97 31.64 -37.09
C CYS A 182 25.92 31.53 -38.65
N ASP A 183 24.85 31.66 -39.45
CA ASP A 183 23.39 31.95 -39.29
C ASP A 183 22.59 31.30 -40.47
N THR A 184 21.26 31.14 -40.47
CA THR A 184 20.24 32.02 -41.09
C THR A 184 18.85 31.36 -41.00
N SER A 185 17.75 32.03 -41.37
CA SER A 185 16.38 31.46 -41.37
C SER A 185 15.67 31.52 -42.73
N PRO A 186 14.79 30.53 -43.04
CA PRO A 186 13.42 30.86 -43.42
C PRO A 186 12.34 29.91 -42.84
N VAL A 187 11.06 30.21 -43.09
CA VAL A 187 9.88 29.64 -42.40
C VAL A 187 9.07 28.66 -43.29
N LYS A 188 8.75 27.45 -42.80
CA LYS A 188 7.42 26.77 -42.88
C LYS A 188 7.44 25.30 -42.37
N ALA A 189 6.25 24.68 -42.34
CA ALA A 189 5.95 23.26 -42.07
C ALA A 189 6.14 22.71 -40.63
N LEU A 190 5.16 22.99 -39.75
CA LEU A 190 5.01 22.30 -38.46
C LEU A 190 4.26 20.96 -38.62
N HIS A 191 4.97 19.83 -38.62
CA HIS A 191 4.36 18.50 -38.51
C HIS A 191 4.15 18.06 -37.04
N PRO A 192 3.01 17.44 -36.68
CA PRO A 192 2.63 17.23 -35.29
C PRO A 192 3.13 15.89 -34.72
N ASN A 193 4.34 15.85 -34.13
CA ASN A 193 4.79 14.62 -33.45
C ASN A 193 5.73 14.80 -32.25
N LYS A 194 5.25 15.45 -31.18
CA LYS A 194 5.75 15.22 -29.81
C LYS A 194 4.59 14.94 -28.87
N LYS A 195 4.33 13.65 -28.63
CA LYS A 195 3.49 13.20 -27.51
C LYS A 195 4.11 13.71 -26.19
N PRO A 196 3.31 14.08 -25.17
CA PRO A 196 3.85 14.61 -23.92
C PRO A 196 4.63 13.52 -23.18
N VAL A 197 5.96 13.53 -23.34
CA VAL A 197 6.87 12.72 -22.54
C VAL A 197 6.83 13.27 -21.12
N LEU A 198 6.47 12.42 -20.15
CA LEU A 198 6.51 12.75 -18.74
C LEU A 198 7.96 12.93 -18.30
N VAL A 199 8.43 14.17 -18.28
CA VAL A 199 9.75 14.53 -17.72
C VAL A 199 9.69 14.30 -16.21
N LEU A 200 10.17 13.13 -15.78
CA LEU A 200 10.29 12.78 -14.36
C LEU A 200 11.42 13.62 -13.72
N PRO A 201 11.19 14.28 -12.58
CA PRO A 201 12.27 14.97 -11.86
C PRO A 201 13.32 13.99 -11.32
N LEU A 202 14.55 14.04 -11.86
CA LEU A 202 15.72 13.33 -11.33
C LEU A 202 16.22 14.02 -10.06
N ALA A 203 15.60 13.78 -8.89
CA ALA A 203 16.16 14.24 -7.60
C ALA A 203 15.70 13.51 -6.33
N GLN A 204 14.61 12.70 -6.32
CA GLN A 204 14.12 12.07 -5.09
C GLN A 204 14.35 10.55 -5.02
N LYS A 205 15.08 10.14 -3.98
CA LYS A 205 15.38 8.73 -3.66
C LYS A 205 14.16 8.05 -3.03
N LEU A 206 13.74 6.94 -3.63
CA LEU A 206 12.70 6.06 -3.07
C LEU A 206 13.14 5.54 -1.69
N SER A 207 12.20 5.35 -0.78
CA SER A 207 12.50 4.64 0.49
C SER A 207 12.80 3.16 0.24
N LYS A 208 13.36 2.47 1.25
CA LYS A 208 13.59 1.01 1.18
C LYS A 208 12.28 0.26 0.89
N GLU A 209 11.17 0.68 1.53
CA GLU A 209 9.84 0.08 1.34
C GLU A 209 9.27 0.37 -0.05
N GLN A 210 9.37 1.62 -0.53
CA GLN A 210 8.95 2.00 -1.88
C GLN A 210 9.74 1.25 -2.96
N THR A 211 11.05 1.05 -2.75
CA THR A 211 11.92 0.28 -3.65
C THR A 211 11.54 -1.21 -3.66
N ALA A 212 11.22 -1.78 -2.49
CA ALA A 212 10.75 -3.16 -2.39
C ALA A 212 9.42 -3.37 -3.15
N VAL A 213 8.47 -2.43 -3.06
CA VAL A 213 7.22 -2.46 -3.85
C VAL A 213 7.50 -2.34 -5.35
N LEU A 214 8.39 -1.45 -5.78
CA LEU A 214 8.76 -1.32 -7.20
C LEU A 214 9.37 -2.63 -7.73
N ASN A 215 10.31 -3.24 -7.00
CA ASN A 215 10.92 -4.52 -7.38
C ASN A 215 9.89 -5.66 -7.40
N ALA A 216 8.95 -5.68 -6.45
CA ALA A 216 7.85 -6.63 -6.44
C ALA A 216 6.97 -6.53 -7.69
N VAL A 217 6.59 -5.32 -8.09
CA VAL A 217 5.81 -5.07 -9.31
C VAL A 217 6.59 -5.43 -10.57
N LEU A 218 7.88 -5.06 -10.67
CA LEU A 218 8.73 -5.42 -11.80
C LEU A 218 8.98 -6.94 -11.89
N SER A 219 8.84 -7.69 -10.80
CA SER A 219 8.86 -9.17 -10.80
C SER A 219 7.55 -9.84 -11.27
N GLY A 220 6.62 -9.08 -11.89
CA GLY A 220 5.37 -9.60 -12.46
C GLY A 220 4.30 -10.01 -11.44
N LYS A 221 4.47 -9.68 -10.16
CA LYS A 221 3.57 -10.11 -9.08
C LYS A 221 2.37 -9.17 -8.93
N ASN A 222 1.23 -9.73 -8.53
CA ASN A 222 0.07 -8.95 -8.11
C ASN A 222 0.29 -8.39 -6.71
N VAL A 223 0.34 -7.07 -6.60
CA VAL A 223 0.71 -6.35 -5.37
C VAL A 223 -0.40 -5.41 -4.96
N PHE A 224 -0.89 -5.58 -3.73
CA PHE A 224 -1.56 -4.52 -2.99
C PHE A 224 -0.52 -3.81 -2.13
N PHE A 225 -0.39 -2.49 -2.28
CA PHE A 225 0.41 -1.69 -1.37
C PHE A 225 -0.38 -0.54 -0.73
N THR A 226 -0.10 -0.29 0.53
CA THR A 226 -0.92 0.55 1.40
C THR A 226 -0.05 1.31 2.40
N GLY A 227 -0.67 1.97 3.38
CA GLY A 227 -0.01 2.84 4.35
C GLY A 227 -0.82 4.10 4.57
N SER A 228 -0.45 4.88 5.59
CA SER A 228 -1.17 6.11 5.98
C SER A 228 -1.26 7.16 4.86
N ALA A 229 -2.07 8.19 5.07
CA ALA A 229 -2.00 9.41 4.30
C ALA A 229 -0.57 9.99 4.37
N GLY A 230 -0.08 10.56 3.26
CA GLY A 230 1.26 11.16 3.20
C GLY A 230 2.46 10.20 3.02
N THR A 231 2.29 8.88 2.94
CA THR A 231 3.40 7.91 2.74
C THR A 231 3.92 7.80 1.29
N GLY A 232 3.49 8.71 0.40
CA GLY A 232 3.97 8.77 -0.98
C GLY A 232 3.37 7.73 -1.95
N LYS A 233 2.24 7.08 -1.63
CA LYS A 233 1.58 6.06 -2.48
C LYS A 233 1.48 6.46 -3.96
N SER A 234 0.83 7.58 -4.27
CA SER A 234 0.64 8.04 -5.66
C SER A 234 1.92 8.62 -6.30
N PHE A 235 2.97 8.93 -5.52
CA PHE A 235 4.31 9.26 -6.06
C PHE A 235 5.02 7.99 -6.51
N LEU A 236 4.95 6.91 -5.72
CA LEU A 236 5.42 5.59 -6.10
C LEU A 236 4.68 5.06 -7.34
N LEU A 237 3.35 5.24 -7.43
CA LEU A 237 2.61 4.88 -8.65
C LEU A 237 3.14 5.58 -9.89
N LYS A 238 3.43 6.89 -9.84
CA LYS A 238 4.02 7.60 -11.00
C LYS A 238 5.35 6.98 -11.43
N ARG A 239 6.17 6.53 -10.48
CA ARG A 239 7.42 5.84 -10.79
C ARG A 239 7.19 4.44 -11.38
N ILE A 240 6.21 3.70 -10.88
CA ILE A 240 5.78 2.39 -11.43
C ILE A 240 5.24 2.56 -12.86
N VAL A 241 4.33 3.50 -13.11
CA VAL A 241 3.80 3.82 -14.45
C VAL A 241 4.94 4.17 -15.42
N GLY A 242 5.91 4.99 -14.97
CA GLY A 242 7.10 5.34 -15.74
C GLY A 242 8.17 4.22 -15.87
N SER A 243 7.93 3.05 -15.30
CA SER A 243 8.81 1.87 -15.40
C SER A 243 8.14 0.65 -16.05
N LEU A 244 6.86 0.74 -16.42
CA LEU A 244 6.12 -0.34 -17.09
C LEU A 244 5.85 -0.01 -18.58
N PRO A 245 5.67 -1.02 -19.45
CA PRO A 245 5.39 -0.82 -20.87
C PRO A 245 4.12 0.03 -21.12
N PRO A 246 4.20 1.23 -21.74
CA PRO A 246 3.08 2.17 -21.77
C PRO A 246 1.94 1.78 -22.72
N ARG A 247 2.14 0.80 -23.62
CA ARG A 247 1.09 0.30 -24.53
C ARG A 247 0.12 -0.69 -23.88
N SER A 248 0.50 -1.32 -22.76
CA SER A 248 -0.27 -2.40 -22.12
C SER A 248 -0.50 -2.17 -20.61
N THR A 249 -0.24 -0.94 -20.15
CA THR A 249 -0.36 -0.53 -18.74
C THR A 249 -1.48 0.48 -18.62
N PHE A 250 -2.53 0.13 -17.89
CA PHE A 250 -3.69 1.00 -17.70
C PHE A 250 -3.66 1.59 -16.29
N ALA A 251 -3.40 2.89 -16.21
CA ALA A 251 -3.51 3.66 -14.97
C ALA A 251 -4.98 3.98 -14.70
N THR A 252 -5.51 3.51 -13.57
CA THR A 252 -6.89 3.81 -13.14
C THR A 252 -6.96 4.23 -11.68
N ALA A 253 -8.07 4.87 -11.30
CA ALA A 253 -8.43 5.12 -9.91
C ALA A 253 -9.95 5.06 -9.71
N SER A 254 -10.39 5.04 -8.45
CA SER A 254 -11.81 5.09 -8.07
C SER A 254 -12.50 6.41 -8.47
N THR A 255 -11.80 7.55 -8.43
CA THR A 255 -12.36 8.88 -8.79
C THR A 255 -11.58 9.57 -9.93
N GLY A 256 -12.26 10.42 -10.70
CA GLY A 256 -11.65 11.16 -11.82
C GLY A 256 -10.50 12.09 -11.39
N VAL A 257 -10.59 12.67 -10.20
CA VAL A 257 -9.53 13.51 -9.61
C VAL A 257 -8.28 12.67 -9.32
N ALA A 258 -8.42 11.54 -8.62
CA ALA A 258 -7.30 10.61 -8.37
C ALA A 258 -6.71 10.02 -9.66
N ALA A 259 -7.56 9.71 -10.65
CA ALA A 259 -7.13 9.24 -11.97
C ALA A 259 -6.27 10.30 -12.69
N CYS A 260 -6.73 11.56 -12.71
CA CYS A 260 -5.97 12.69 -13.23
C CYS A 260 -4.64 12.91 -12.49
N HIS A 261 -4.57 12.62 -11.18
CA HIS A 261 -3.31 12.74 -10.43
C HIS A 261 -2.22 11.79 -10.95
N ILE A 262 -2.57 10.59 -11.40
CA ILE A 262 -1.64 9.57 -11.93
C ILE A 262 -1.54 9.55 -13.48
N GLY A 263 -2.29 10.41 -14.18
CA GLY A 263 -2.34 10.43 -15.65
C GLY A 263 -3.20 9.31 -16.27
N GLY A 264 -4.17 8.79 -15.50
CA GLY A 264 -5.04 7.68 -15.87
C GLY A 264 -6.51 8.06 -16.07
N THR A 265 -7.40 7.06 -16.06
CA THR A 265 -8.87 7.21 -16.16
C THR A 265 -9.59 6.58 -14.96
N THR A 266 -10.91 6.69 -14.85
CA THR A 266 -11.64 5.99 -13.77
C THR A 266 -11.74 4.49 -14.06
N LEU A 267 -11.74 3.67 -13.01
CA LEU A 267 -11.87 2.21 -13.15
C LEU A 267 -13.16 1.80 -13.88
N HIS A 268 -14.27 2.49 -13.60
CA HIS A 268 -15.55 2.36 -14.31
C HIS A 268 -15.43 2.60 -15.83
N ASN A 269 -14.71 3.65 -16.23
CA ASN A 269 -14.53 4.04 -17.63
C ASN A 269 -13.51 3.16 -18.36
N PHE A 270 -12.49 2.63 -17.66
CA PHE A 270 -11.65 1.55 -18.19
C PHE A 270 -12.48 0.30 -18.50
N ALA A 271 -13.31 -0.13 -17.52
CA ALA A 271 -14.12 -1.34 -17.62
C ALA A 271 -15.24 -1.26 -18.67
N GLY A 272 -15.80 -0.05 -18.88
CA GLY A 272 -16.86 0.23 -19.86
C GLY A 272 -18.27 -0.16 -19.44
N ILE A 273 -18.45 -0.64 -18.20
CA ILE A 273 -19.71 -1.23 -17.69
C ILE A 273 -20.64 -0.23 -16.96
N GLY A 274 -20.47 1.07 -17.21
CA GLY A 274 -21.22 2.12 -16.52
C GLY A 274 -20.99 2.10 -15.01
N SER A 275 -22.08 2.04 -14.24
CA SER A 275 -22.07 1.92 -12.77
C SER A 275 -21.74 0.51 -12.26
N GLY A 276 -21.72 -0.53 -13.12
CA GLY A 276 -21.56 -1.92 -12.68
C GLY A 276 -22.70 -2.47 -11.81
N SER A 277 -23.80 -1.73 -11.66
CA SER A 277 -25.00 -2.15 -10.89
C SER A 277 -25.90 -3.13 -11.64
N ALA A 278 -25.68 -3.32 -12.94
CA ALA A 278 -26.40 -4.30 -13.76
C ALA A 278 -26.00 -5.75 -13.41
N PRO A 279 -26.77 -6.77 -13.87
CA PRO A 279 -26.36 -8.17 -13.87
C PRO A 279 -25.03 -8.41 -14.61
N LEU A 280 -24.34 -9.49 -14.27
CA LEU A 280 -23.03 -9.82 -14.84
C LEU A 280 -23.08 -9.94 -16.38
N ASP A 281 -24.12 -10.54 -16.93
CA ASP A 281 -24.24 -10.82 -18.37
C ASP A 281 -24.36 -9.52 -19.18
N GLN A 282 -25.20 -8.59 -18.71
CA GLN A 282 -25.27 -7.24 -19.28
C GLN A 282 -23.92 -6.50 -19.16
N CYS A 283 -23.19 -6.67 -18.05
CA CYS A 283 -21.85 -6.11 -17.92
C CYS A 283 -20.83 -6.77 -18.87
N LEU A 284 -20.98 -8.06 -19.21
CA LEU A 284 -20.16 -8.74 -20.22
C LEU A 284 -20.45 -8.19 -21.62
N ASP A 285 -21.72 -7.98 -21.98
CA ASP A 285 -22.10 -7.37 -23.26
C ASP A 285 -21.52 -5.95 -23.41
N LEU A 286 -21.58 -5.15 -22.34
CA LEU A 286 -20.94 -3.82 -22.30
C LEU A 286 -19.41 -3.90 -22.47
N ALA A 287 -18.76 -4.88 -21.84
CA ALA A 287 -17.31 -5.06 -21.91
C ALA A 287 -16.82 -5.60 -23.27
N GLN A 288 -17.66 -6.37 -23.98
CA GLN A 288 -17.36 -6.91 -25.31
C GLN A 288 -17.53 -5.91 -26.45
N ARG A 289 -18.13 -4.73 -26.22
CA ARG A 289 -18.28 -3.67 -27.23
C ARG A 289 -16.93 -3.32 -27.89
N PRO A 290 -16.87 -3.09 -29.22
CA PRO A 290 -15.61 -3.03 -29.98
C PRO A 290 -14.62 -1.94 -29.53
N GLY A 291 -15.10 -0.86 -28.89
CA GLY A 291 -14.25 0.18 -28.31
C GLY A 291 -13.86 -0.01 -26.84
N VAL A 292 -14.38 -1.05 -26.17
CA VAL A 292 -14.09 -1.42 -24.76
C VAL A 292 -13.29 -2.73 -24.71
N LEU A 293 -13.62 -3.70 -25.56
CA LEU A 293 -12.92 -4.98 -25.71
C LEU A 293 -11.38 -4.83 -25.81
N PRO A 294 -10.80 -3.85 -26.54
CA PRO A 294 -9.35 -3.63 -26.58
C PRO A 294 -8.74 -3.26 -25.22
N HIS A 295 -9.48 -2.65 -24.29
CA HIS A 295 -8.99 -2.39 -22.93
C HIS A 295 -8.69 -3.69 -22.21
N TRP A 296 -9.65 -4.62 -22.24
CA TRP A 296 -9.57 -5.90 -21.56
C TRP A 296 -8.56 -6.85 -22.22
N THR A 297 -8.46 -6.89 -23.55
CA THR A 297 -7.53 -7.79 -24.25
C THR A 297 -6.08 -7.29 -24.26
N THR A 298 -5.84 -5.99 -24.44
CA THR A 298 -4.47 -5.44 -24.51
C THR A 298 -3.85 -5.12 -23.15
N CYS A 299 -4.66 -5.00 -22.09
CA CYS A 299 -4.13 -4.81 -20.74
C CYS A 299 -3.30 -6.01 -20.29
N LYS A 300 -2.04 -5.74 -19.89
CA LYS A 300 -1.17 -6.66 -19.16
C LYS A 300 -0.97 -6.23 -17.71
N HIS A 301 -1.02 -4.93 -17.43
CA HIS A 301 -0.90 -4.39 -16.07
C HIS A 301 -2.03 -3.39 -15.81
N LEU A 302 -2.87 -3.65 -14.80
CA LEU A 302 -3.92 -2.76 -14.35
C LEU A 302 -3.52 -2.15 -13.01
N ILE A 303 -3.38 -0.82 -12.99
CA ILE A 303 -3.08 -0.03 -11.80
C ILE A 303 -4.38 0.56 -11.27
N ILE A 304 -4.61 0.49 -9.97
CA ILE A 304 -5.81 1.05 -9.30
C ILE A 304 -5.39 1.86 -8.06
N ASP A 305 -5.46 3.19 -8.12
CA ASP A 305 -5.27 4.08 -6.96
C ASP A 305 -6.59 4.36 -6.20
N GLU A 306 -6.46 4.70 -4.92
CA GLU A 306 -7.54 4.94 -3.95
C GLU A 306 -8.62 3.85 -3.97
N ILE A 307 -8.20 2.57 -3.91
CA ILE A 307 -9.06 1.37 -3.87
C ILE A 307 -10.07 1.35 -2.69
N SER A 308 -9.90 2.22 -1.69
CA SER A 308 -10.79 2.27 -0.51
C SER A 308 -12.24 2.57 -0.88
N MET A 309 -12.46 3.32 -1.96
CA MET A 309 -13.78 3.68 -2.48
C MET A 309 -14.32 2.68 -3.53
N VAL A 310 -13.75 1.47 -3.63
CA VAL A 310 -14.22 0.41 -4.55
C VAL A 310 -14.93 -0.69 -3.77
N GLU A 311 -16.13 -1.04 -4.22
CA GLU A 311 -16.99 -2.05 -3.60
C GLU A 311 -16.54 -3.48 -3.90
N ALA A 312 -16.82 -4.39 -2.95
CA ALA A 312 -16.51 -5.81 -3.07
C ALA A 312 -17.18 -6.47 -4.30
N GLU A 313 -18.48 -6.21 -4.51
CA GLU A 313 -19.24 -6.78 -5.63
C GLU A 313 -18.72 -6.27 -6.97
N PHE A 314 -18.42 -4.97 -7.08
CA PHE A 314 -17.84 -4.40 -8.29
C PHE A 314 -16.49 -5.04 -8.62
N PHE A 315 -15.63 -5.30 -7.63
CA PHE A 315 -14.37 -6.01 -7.85
C PHE A 315 -14.56 -7.47 -8.30
N ASP A 316 -15.51 -8.20 -7.68
CA ASP A 316 -15.86 -9.56 -8.10
C ASP A 316 -16.46 -9.60 -9.53
N LYS A 317 -17.27 -8.61 -9.92
CA LYS A 317 -17.76 -8.45 -11.31
C LYS A 317 -16.62 -8.20 -12.29
N LEU A 318 -15.70 -7.28 -11.99
CA LEU A 318 -14.54 -7.00 -12.85
C LEU A 318 -13.65 -8.24 -13.06
N GLU A 319 -13.49 -9.08 -12.04
CA GLU A 319 -12.70 -10.32 -12.13
C GLU A 319 -13.35 -11.34 -13.08
N ALA A 320 -14.66 -11.54 -12.95
CA ALA A 320 -15.42 -12.42 -13.83
C ALA A 320 -15.44 -11.92 -15.29
N ILE A 321 -15.59 -10.61 -15.49
CA ILE A 321 -15.48 -9.95 -16.80
C ILE A 321 -14.09 -10.18 -17.41
N ALA A 322 -13.02 -9.94 -16.64
CA ALA A 322 -11.66 -10.11 -17.11
C ALA A 322 -11.36 -11.56 -17.54
N ARG A 323 -11.81 -12.56 -16.78
CA ARG A 323 -11.68 -13.98 -17.15
C ARG A 323 -12.48 -14.34 -18.40
N SER A 324 -13.73 -13.92 -18.48
CA SER A 324 -14.62 -14.22 -19.61
C SER A 324 -14.13 -13.58 -20.91
N VAL A 325 -13.91 -12.26 -20.91
CA VAL A 325 -13.48 -11.49 -22.10
C VAL A 325 -12.11 -11.92 -22.60
N ARG A 326 -11.21 -12.35 -21.72
CA ARG A 326 -9.87 -12.86 -22.08
C ARG A 326 -9.80 -14.38 -22.28
N ARG A 327 -10.94 -15.09 -22.14
CA ARG A 327 -11.06 -16.55 -22.24
C ARG A 327 -10.01 -17.30 -21.42
N SER A 328 -9.81 -16.87 -20.18
CA SER A 328 -8.75 -17.37 -19.30
C SER A 328 -9.28 -17.78 -17.93
N THR A 329 -8.75 -18.87 -17.38
CA THR A 329 -9.04 -19.38 -16.04
C THR A 329 -8.22 -18.69 -14.95
N GLU A 330 -7.14 -17.99 -15.31
CA GLU A 330 -6.26 -17.27 -14.37
C GLU A 330 -7.00 -16.13 -13.65
N PRO A 331 -6.66 -15.82 -12.38
CA PRO A 331 -7.29 -14.71 -11.65
C PRO A 331 -7.24 -13.40 -12.44
N PHE A 332 -8.38 -12.73 -12.56
CA PHE A 332 -8.52 -11.49 -13.33
C PHE A 332 -8.08 -11.64 -14.81
N GLY A 333 -8.23 -12.83 -15.38
CA GLY A 333 -7.82 -13.17 -16.75
C GLY A 333 -6.30 -13.11 -16.98
N GLY A 334 -5.49 -13.25 -15.93
CA GLY A 334 -4.03 -13.16 -16.01
C GLY A 334 -3.50 -11.74 -16.21
N ILE A 335 -4.28 -10.70 -15.89
CA ILE A 335 -3.79 -9.32 -15.82
C ILE A 335 -2.99 -9.13 -14.53
N GLN A 336 -1.81 -8.50 -14.60
CA GLN A 336 -1.06 -8.12 -13.41
C GLN A 336 -1.77 -6.97 -12.68
N LEU A 337 -2.11 -7.17 -11.40
CA LEU A 337 -2.81 -6.18 -10.59
C LEU A 337 -1.85 -5.41 -9.68
N ILE A 338 -1.92 -4.08 -9.76
CA ILE A 338 -1.08 -3.14 -8.99
C ILE A 338 -2.01 -2.18 -8.27
N VAL A 339 -2.40 -2.54 -7.05
CA VAL A 339 -3.50 -1.88 -6.32
C VAL A 339 -2.95 -1.07 -5.15
N CYS A 340 -3.43 0.16 -4.96
CA CYS A 340 -3.11 0.92 -3.74
C CYS A 340 -4.25 1.77 -3.19
N GLY A 341 -4.09 2.13 -1.92
CA GLY A 341 -5.03 2.95 -1.16
C GLY A 341 -4.78 2.80 0.34
N ASP A 342 -5.71 3.31 1.14
CA ASP A 342 -5.74 3.17 2.60
C ASP A 342 -7.19 2.95 2.99
N PHE A 343 -7.57 1.73 3.38
CA PHE A 343 -8.98 1.40 3.69
C PHE A 343 -9.49 2.12 4.95
N LEU A 344 -8.60 2.78 5.71
CA LEU A 344 -8.96 3.68 6.82
C LEU A 344 -9.23 5.13 6.38
N GLN A 345 -9.07 5.46 5.08
CA GLN A 345 -9.63 6.67 4.47
C GLN A 345 -11.11 6.46 4.12
N LEU A 346 -11.67 7.16 3.12
CA LEU A 346 -13.10 7.06 2.78
C LEU A 346 -13.47 5.65 2.28
N PRO A 347 -14.60 5.08 2.75
CA PRO A 347 -15.17 3.82 2.24
C PRO A 347 -15.83 4.02 0.86
N PRO A 348 -16.33 2.95 0.22
CA PRO A 348 -17.19 3.07 -0.95
C PRO A 348 -18.49 3.81 -0.62
N VAL A 349 -19.05 4.53 -1.59
CA VAL A 349 -20.23 5.39 -1.41
C VAL A 349 -21.50 4.59 -1.67
N THR A 350 -22.01 3.91 -0.63
CA THR A 350 -23.27 3.15 -0.72
C THR A 350 -24.48 4.07 -0.88
N LYS A 351 -25.49 3.61 -1.64
CA LYS A 351 -26.77 4.31 -1.84
C LYS A 351 -27.87 3.70 -0.97
N GLY A 352 -27.73 3.78 0.35
CA GLY A 352 -28.71 3.20 1.28
C GLY A 352 -28.30 3.34 2.74
N LYS A 353 -28.90 2.53 3.61
CA LYS A 353 -28.46 2.33 5.01
C LYS A 353 -27.51 1.14 5.17
N ASP A 354 -27.17 0.48 4.06
CA ASP A 354 -26.35 -0.73 4.05
C ASP A 354 -24.88 -0.44 4.33
N LYS A 355 -24.25 -1.36 5.07
CA LYS A 355 -22.84 -1.26 5.45
C LYS A 355 -21.95 -1.33 4.19
N PRO A 356 -20.91 -0.48 4.09
CA PRO A 356 -19.99 -0.50 2.96
C PRO A 356 -19.20 -1.82 2.89
N ASN A 357 -19.43 -2.59 1.82
CA ASN A 357 -18.69 -3.82 1.51
C ASN A 357 -17.36 -3.46 0.82
N PHE A 358 -16.25 -3.48 1.55
CA PHE A 358 -14.93 -3.08 1.06
C PHE A 358 -14.33 -4.09 0.08
N CYS A 359 -13.57 -3.61 -0.91
CA CYS A 359 -12.87 -4.43 -1.91
C CYS A 359 -12.12 -5.66 -1.33
N PHE A 360 -11.48 -5.57 -0.15
CA PHE A 360 -10.76 -6.68 0.49
C PHE A 360 -11.65 -7.82 1.04
N GLN A 361 -12.96 -7.59 1.14
CA GLN A 361 -13.98 -8.58 1.54
C GLN A 361 -14.49 -9.38 0.33
N SER A 362 -14.19 -8.98 -0.91
CA SER A 362 -14.57 -9.70 -2.14
C SER A 362 -14.01 -11.13 -2.19
N ARG A 363 -14.72 -12.01 -2.87
CA ARG A 363 -14.34 -13.43 -3.01
C ARG A 363 -13.06 -13.58 -3.84
N SER A 364 -12.81 -12.63 -4.74
CA SER A 364 -11.66 -12.58 -5.63
C SER A 364 -10.40 -12.01 -5.00
N TRP A 365 -10.49 -11.07 -4.05
CA TRP A 365 -9.31 -10.36 -3.49
C TRP A 365 -8.15 -11.29 -3.12
N ARG A 366 -8.44 -12.38 -2.38
CA ARG A 366 -7.43 -13.35 -1.92
C ARG A 366 -6.85 -14.25 -3.03
N LYS A 367 -7.53 -14.36 -4.18
CA LYS A 367 -7.03 -15.07 -5.37
C LYS A 367 -6.21 -14.14 -6.25
N CYS A 368 -6.65 -12.89 -6.35
CA CYS A 368 -6.08 -11.88 -7.24
C CYS A 368 -4.86 -11.16 -6.67
N ILE A 369 -4.75 -10.98 -5.35
CA ILE A 369 -3.68 -10.22 -4.70
C ILE A 369 -2.68 -11.18 -4.02
N HIS A 370 -1.47 -11.27 -4.57
CA HIS A 370 -0.46 -12.23 -4.11
C HIS A 370 0.43 -11.69 -2.98
N MET A 371 0.68 -10.38 -2.92
CA MET A 371 1.48 -9.75 -1.87
C MET A 371 0.85 -8.46 -1.34
N ASN A 372 0.85 -8.31 -0.02
CA ASN A 372 0.36 -7.13 0.69
C ASN A 372 1.55 -6.39 1.33
N MET A 373 1.73 -5.10 1.03
CA MET A 373 2.89 -4.31 1.48
C MET A 373 2.47 -2.99 2.13
N GLU A 374 2.91 -2.70 3.36
CA GLU A 374 2.56 -1.44 4.05
C GLU A 374 3.77 -0.48 4.09
N LEU A 375 3.59 0.73 3.53
CA LEU A 375 4.50 1.85 3.63
C LEU A 375 4.28 2.56 4.97
N MET A 376 5.31 2.64 5.80
CA MET A 376 5.27 3.20 7.15
C MET A 376 5.77 4.64 7.21
N GLU A 377 6.70 5.01 6.32
CA GLU A 377 7.35 6.33 6.29
C GLU A 377 6.41 7.43 5.77
N VAL A 378 5.90 8.29 6.65
CA VAL A 378 5.12 9.49 6.27
C VAL A 378 6.08 10.59 5.81
N ARG A 379 5.83 11.18 4.63
CA ARG A 379 6.65 12.25 4.02
C ARG A 379 5.89 13.56 3.74
N ARG A 380 4.58 13.63 3.99
CA ARG A 380 3.75 14.84 3.79
C ARG A 380 3.90 15.84 4.94
N GLN A 381 3.82 15.35 6.17
CA GLN A 381 4.02 16.09 7.40
C GLN A 381 5.48 15.98 7.85
N THR A 382 6.01 17.02 8.46
CA THR A 382 7.37 17.07 9.05
C THR A 382 7.38 16.89 10.56
N ASP A 383 6.36 17.39 11.24
CA ASP A 383 6.22 17.28 12.70
C ASP A 383 5.81 15.86 13.14
N LYS A 384 6.60 15.27 14.03
CA LYS A 384 6.35 13.96 14.64
C LYS A 384 5.09 13.95 15.52
N THR A 385 4.77 15.06 16.17
CA THR A 385 3.60 15.20 17.05
C THR A 385 2.32 15.08 16.22
N PHE A 386 2.19 15.89 15.17
CA PHE A 386 1.08 15.86 14.23
C PHE A 386 1.01 14.53 13.44
N ILE A 387 2.14 13.91 13.08
CA ILE A 387 2.15 12.54 12.53
C ILE A 387 1.55 11.53 13.51
N SER A 388 1.89 11.61 14.80
CA SER A 388 1.43 10.69 15.84
C SER A 388 -0.07 10.89 16.11
N LEU A 389 -0.53 12.14 16.17
CA LEU A 389 -1.93 12.52 16.21
C LEU A 389 -2.71 11.95 15.02
N LEU A 390 -2.25 12.16 13.79
CA LEU A 390 -2.90 11.62 12.59
C LEU A 390 -2.90 10.09 12.54
N GLN A 391 -1.90 9.42 13.13
CA GLN A 391 -1.90 7.96 13.28
C GLN A 391 -2.91 7.45 14.31
N ALA A 392 -3.13 8.17 15.41
CA ALA A 392 -4.18 7.85 16.39
C ALA A 392 -5.57 8.02 15.77
N VAL A 393 -5.81 9.16 15.12
CA VAL A 393 -7.06 9.47 14.38
C VAL A 393 -7.31 8.44 13.27
N ARG A 394 -6.27 7.99 12.52
CA ARG A 394 -6.37 6.91 11.50
C ARG A 394 -6.98 5.62 12.04
N VAL A 395 -6.77 5.29 13.31
CA VAL A 395 -7.24 4.04 13.93
C VAL A 395 -8.43 4.23 14.87
N GLY A 396 -9.11 5.39 14.81
CA GLY A 396 -10.27 5.67 15.66
C GLY A 396 -9.91 5.84 17.14
N ARG A 397 -8.69 6.30 17.45
CA ARG A 397 -8.25 6.58 18.82
C ARG A 397 -8.05 8.08 19.00
N VAL A 398 -8.75 8.63 19.97
CA VAL A 398 -8.59 10.02 20.41
C VAL A 398 -8.19 9.97 21.88
N THR A 399 -6.96 10.39 22.20
CA THR A 399 -6.56 10.66 23.60
C THR A 399 -6.96 12.08 23.97
N GLU A 400 -7.02 12.39 25.26
CA GLU A 400 -7.30 13.75 25.75
C GLU A 400 -6.28 14.76 25.19
N GLU A 401 -5.02 14.36 25.03
CA GLU A 401 -3.95 15.14 24.39
C GLU A 401 -4.30 15.50 22.93
N VAL A 402 -4.83 14.53 22.16
CA VAL A 402 -5.26 14.75 20.77
C VAL A 402 -6.48 15.67 20.73
N THR A 403 -7.45 15.49 21.62
CA THR A 403 -8.60 16.40 21.76
C THR A 403 -8.13 17.82 22.08
N ALA A 404 -7.22 17.99 23.04
CA ALA A 404 -6.69 19.30 23.42
C ALA A 404 -5.92 19.98 22.28
N GLN A 405 -5.10 19.24 21.53
CA GLN A 405 -4.38 19.77 20.35
C GLN A 405 -5.34 20.17 19.22
N LEU A 406 -6.39 19.38 18.96
CA LEU A 406 -7.40 19.70 17.94
C LEU A 406 -8.28 20.89 18.35
N LEU A 407 -8.74 20.96 19.60
CA LEU A 407 -9.50 22.11 20.12
C LEU A 407 -8.65 23.39 20.12
N LYS A 408 -7.37 23.33 20.52
CA LYS A 408 -6.47 24.48 20.46
C LYS A 408 -6.30 25.02 19.03
N SER A 409 -6.44 24.16 18.02
CA SER A 409 -6.34 24.54 16.60
C SER A 409 -7.49 25.43 16.11
N ALA A 410 -8.63 25.47 16.81
CA ALA A 410 -9.72 26.40 16.50
C ALA A 410 -9.24 27.86 16.49
N ASN A 411 -8.32 28.19 17.39
CA ASN A 411 -7.78 29.54 17.58
C ASN A 411 -6.61 29.87 16.63
N HIS A 412 -6.28 29.02 15.65
CA HIS A 412 -5.20 29.28 14.70
C HIS A 412 -5.58 30.35 13.66
N CYS A 413 -4.79 31.42 13.59
CA CYS A 413 -4.82 32.40 12.51
C CYS A 413 -4.07 31.84 11.28
N ILE A 414 -4.83 31.25 10.35
CA ILE A 414 -4.29 30.52 9.16
C ILE A 414 -4.21 31.40 7.91
N GLU A 415 -4.80 32.58 7.97
CA GLU A 415 -4.91 33.51 6.85
C GLU A 415 -3.54 34.17 6.64
N ARG A 416 -2.91 33.92 5.49
CA ARG A 416 -1.57 34.40 5.15
C ARG A 416 -1.62 35.10 3.78
N ASP A 417 -1.00 36.27 3.66
CA ASP A 417 -0.94 37.07 2.43
C ASP A 417 -2.30 37.39 1.76
N GLY A 418 -3.37 37.51 2.55
CA GLY A 418 -4.74 37.71 2.06
C GLY A 418 -5.38 36.44 1.46
N ILE A 419 -4.70 35.30 1.52
CA ILE A 419 -5.24 33.99 1.16
C ILE A 419 -5.87 33.40 2.43
N LEU A 420 -7.20 33.29 2.44
CA LEU A 420 -7.97 32.68 3.52
C LEU A 420 -7.63 31.18 3.63
N ALA A 421 -8.11 30.48 4.66
CA ALA A 421 -8.11 29.01 4.63
C ALA A 421 -9.03 28.46 3.52
N THR A 422 -8.80 27.23 3.05
CA THR A 422 -9.82 26.50 2.27
C THR A 422 -10.63 25.66 3.24
N ARG A 423 -11.95 25.87 3.29
CA ARG A 423 -12.88 25.08 4.08
C ARG A 423 -13.12 23.71 3.45
N LEU A 424 -12.96 22.64 4.21
CA LEU A 424 -13.40 21.30 3.85
C LEU A 424 -14.83 21.08 4.32
N CYS A 425 -15.76 20.86 3.39
CA CYS A 425 -17.15 20.52 3.69
C CYS A 425 -17.41 19.02 3.42
N THR A 426 -18.43 18.46 4.06
CA THR A 426 -18.87 17.07 3.81
C THR A 426 -19.70 16.98 2.53
N HIS A 427 -20.72 17.83 2.39
CA HIS A 427 -21.61 17.86 1.22
C HIS A 427 -21.04 18.67 0.05
N LYS A 428 -21.55 18.42 -1.16
CA LYS A 428 -21.18 19.17 -2.38
C LYS A 428 -21.85 20.54 -2.42
N ASP A 429 -23.07 20.65 -1.93
CA ASP A 429 -23.92 21.82 -2.14
C ASP A 429 -23.48 22.97 -1.22
N ASP A 430 -23.10 22.63 0.03
CA ASP A 430 -22.36 23.51 0.96
C ASP A 430 -21.11 24.16 0.30
N VAL A 431 -20.40 23.42 -0.57
CA VAL A 431 -19.18 23.90 -1.25
C VAL A 431 -19.52 24.89 -2.35
N GLU A 432 -20.55 24.60 -3.15
CA GLU A 432 -20.92 25.44 -4.28
C GLU A 432 -21.57 26.74 -3.79
N LEU A 433 -22.48 26.66 -2.81
CA LEU A 433 -23.06 27.82 -2.13
C LEU A 433 -21.98 28.69 -1.45
N THR A 434 -20.99 28.10 -0.77
CA THR A 434 -19.91 28.87 -0.13
C THR A 434 -19.03 29.59 -1.15
N ASN A 435 -18.64 28.93 -2.23
CA ASN A 435 -17.80 29.54 -3.27
C ASN A 435 -18.58 30.61 -4.07
N GLU A 436 -19.86 30.38 -4.38
CA GLU A 436 -20.72 31.37 -5.03
C GLU A 436 -20.90 32.62 -4.17
N ASN A 437 -21.24 32.47 -2.89
CA ASN A 437 -21.48 33.61 -2.01
C ASN A 437 -20.21 34.43 -1.81
N LYS A 438 -19.02 33.80 -1.73
CA LYS A 438 -17.74 34.51 -1.70
C LYS A 438 -17.39 35.20 -3.03
N LEU A 439 -17.71 34.60 -4.18
CA LEU A 439 -17.53 35.25 -5.48
C LEU A 439 -18.52 36.43 -5.69
N LYS A 440 -19.76 36.30 -5.20
CA LYS A 440 -20.76 37.38 -5.23
C LYS A 440 -20.30 38.58 -4.38
N GLN A 441 -19.78 38.32 -3.16
CA GLN A 441 -19.26 39.33 -2.22
C GLN A 441 -18.06 40.16 -2.74
N LEU A 442 -17.26 39.65 -3.68
CA LEU A 442 -16.12 40.40 -4.20
C LEU A 442 -16.53 41.60 -5.08
N PRO A 443 -15.83 42.75 -4.98
CA PRO A 443 -16.03 43.87 -5.90
C PRO A 443 -15.50 43.56 -7.31
N GLY A 444 -15.87 44.42 -8.27
CA GLY A 444 -15.37 44.38 -9.64
C GLY A 444 -16.13 43.42 -10.59
N PRO A 445 -15.87 43.54 -11.91
CA PRO A 445 -16.60 42.81 -12.94
C PRO A 445 -16.30 41.31 -12.91
N MET A 446 -17.36 40.50 -13.03
CA MET A 446 -17.22 39.06 -13.22
C MET A 446 -16.78 38.76 -14.66
N ARG A 447 -15.69 38.00 -14.83
CA ARG A 447 -15.29 37.43 -16.12
C ARG A 447 -15.66 35.95 -16.16
N VAL A 448 -16.27 35.51 -17.26
CA VAL A 448 -16.70 34.13 -17.48
C VAL A 448 -15.78 33.48 -18.52
N PHE A 449 -15.22 32.32 -18.19
CA PHE A 449 -14.38 31.52 -19.06
C PHE A 449 -15.12 30.22 -19.38
N GLU A 450 -15.69 30.13 -20.59
CA GLU A 450 -16.27 28.88 -21.09
C GLU A 450 -15.18 27.97 -21.68
N ALA A 451 -15.26 26.69 -21.34
CA ALA A 451 -14.41 25.63 -21.84
C ALA A 451 -14.71 25.31 -23.32
N VAL A 452 -13.68 25.00 -24.10
CA VAL A 452 -13.84 24.46 -25.46
C VAL A 452 -13.69 22.95 -25.39
N ASP A 453 -14.81 22.25 -25.49
CA ASP A 453 -14.89 20.79 -25.54
C ASP A 453 -14.83 20.27 -26.98
N SER A 454 -14.34 19.04 -27.17
CA SER A 454 -14.22 18.42 -28.50
C SER A 454 -15.54 17.95 -29.10
N ASP A 455 -16.56 17.73 -28.26
CA ASP A 455 -17.87 17.21 -28.63
C ASP A 455 -18.93 17.91 -27.74
N PRO A 456 -19.76 18.82 -28.31
CA PRO A 456 -20.80 19.51 -27.56
C PRO A 456 -21.93 18.62 -27.04
N MET A 457 -22.14 17.42 -27.59
CA MET A 457 -23.21 16.50 -27.15
C MET A 457 -22.78 15.66 -25.94
N LEU A 458 -21.48 15.40 -25.77
CA LEU A 458 -20.95 14.55 -24.69
C LEU A 458 -20.49 15.33 -23.44
N VAL A 459 -20.87 16.61 -23.32
CA VAL A 459 -20.48 17.54 -22.23
C VAL A 459 -20.72 16.96 -20.82
N GLN A 460 -21.86 16.29 -20.56
CA GLN A 460 -22.12 15.69 -19.24
C GLN A 460 -21.09 14.60 -18.86
N THR A 461 -20.61 13.83 -19.84
CA THR A 461 -19.57 12.82 -19.65
C THR A 461 -18.22 13.49 -19.37
N ILE A 462 -17.94 14.60 -20.05
CA ILE A 462 -16.72 15.40 -19.86
C ILE A 462 -16.72 16.07 -18.47
N ASP A 463 -17.82 16.72 -18.06
CA ASP A 463 -17.98 17.32 -16.72
C ASP A 463 -17.83 16.29 -15.60
N SER A 464 -18.27 15.04 -15.83
CA SER A 464 -18.16 13.96 -14.84
C SER A 464 -16.73 13.43 -14.66
N GLN A 465 -15.90 13.47 -15.71
CA GLN A 465 -14.51 13.00 -15.66
C GLN A 465 -13.48 14.12 -15.42
N SER A 466 -13.82 15.36 -15.77
CA SER A 466 -12.93 16.52 -15.71
C SER A 466 -12.74 17.07 -14.29
N PRO A 467 -11.50 17.49 -13.92
CA PRO A 467 -11.29 18.25 -12.68
C PRO A 467 -11.80 19.70 -12.77
N VAL A 468 -12.04 20.22 -13.98
CA VAL A 468 -12.50 21.59 -14.26
C VAL A 468 -13.85 21.58 -14.98
N GLY A 469 -14.79 22.42 -14.52
CA GLY A 469 -16.14 22.52 -15.09
C GLY A 469 -16.19 23.29 -16.42
N ARG A 470 -17.30 23.15 -17.15
CA ARG A 470 -17.54 23.86 -18.41
C ARG A 470 -17.44 25.38 -18.27
N LEU A 471 -18.10 25.96 -17.26
CA LEU A 471 -18.05 27.39 -16.97
C LEU A 471 -17.18 27.66 -15.75
N LEU A 472 -16.25 28.61 -15.85
CA LEU A 472 -15.45 29.12 -14.74
C LEU A 472 -15.66 30.64 -14.63
N GLN A 473 -16.27 31.08 -13.54
CA GLN A 473 -16.47 32.50 -13.22
C GLN A 473 -15.36 32.98 -12.28
N LEU A 474 -14.76 34.15 -12.57
CA LEU A 474 -13.70 34.75 -11.76
C LEU A 474 -13.92 36.27 -11.63
N LYS A 475 -13.37 36.84 -10.55
CA LYS A 475 -13.22 38.29 -10.30
C LYS A 475 -11.78 38.55 -9.83
N VAL A 476 -11.38 39.81 -9.78
CA VAL A 476 -10.20 40.22 -8.99
C VAL A 476 -10.46 39.89 -7.51
N GLY A 477 -9.44 39.42 -6.79
CA GLY A 477 -9.57 38.91 -5.43
C GLY A 477 -10.15 37.49 -5.32
N ALA A 478 -10.50 36.81 -6.43
CA ALA A 478 -11.03 35.45 -6.38
C ALA A 478 -9.96 34.45 -5.92
N GLN A 479 -10.27 33.68 -4.87
CA GLN A 479 -9.40 32.64 -4.34
C GLN A 479 -9.54 31.36 -5.18
N VAL A 480 -8.42 30.92 -5.76
CA VAL A 480 -8.35 29.82 -6.71
C VAL A 480 -7.33 28.76 -6.30
N MET A 481 -7.55 27.54 -6.78
CA MET A 481 -6.68 26.39 -6.61
C MET A 481 -6.31 25.83 -7.98
N LEU A 482 -5.03 25.54 -8.16
CA LEU A 482 -4.49 24.96 -9.38
C LEU A 482 -4.85 23.47 -9.46
N THR A 483 -5.45 23.02 -10.57
CA THR A 483 -5.97 21.64 -10.76
C THR A 483 -5.02 20.71 -11.53
N LYS A 484 -3.88 21.24 -11.99
CA LYS A 484 -2.88 20.54 -12.81
C LYS A 484 -1.48 20.94 -12.32
N ASN A 485 -0.50 20.04 -12.36
CA ASN A 485 0.88 20.43 -12.09
C ASN A 485 1.42 21.19 -13.32
N LEU A 486 1.90 22.42 -13.12
CA LEU A 486 2.53 23.21 -14.17
C LEU A 486 4.05 23.22 -14.00
N ASP A 487 4.53 23.57 -12.80
CA ASP A 487 5.95 23.60 -12.45
C ASP A 487 6.14 23.11 -11.01
N VAL A 488 6.84 21.99 -10.84
CA VAL A 488 7.10 21.39 -9.52
C VAL A 488 8.21 22.12 -8.75
N GLN A 489 9.16 22.75 -9.45
CA GLN A 489 10.27 23.49 -8.82
C GLN A 489 9.79 24.83 -8.25
N ARG A 490 8.91 25.54 -8.98
CA ARG A 490 8.28 26.80 -8.51
C ARG A 490 7.05 26.58 -7.60
N GLY A 491 6.79 25.34 -7.18
CA GLY A 491 5.68 25.00 -6.28
C GLY A 491 4.28 25.06 -6.92
N LEU A 492 4.18 25.24 -8.23
CA LEU A 492 2.94 25.29 -9.02
C LEU A 492 2.41 23.87 -9.29
N VAL A 493 2.08 23.18 -8.20
CA VAL A 493 1.54 21.82 -8.16
C VAL A 493 0.02 21.82 -8.03
N ASN A 494 -0.62 20.70 -8.39
CA ASN A 494 -2.06 20.52 -8.15
C ASN A 494 -2.37 20.62 -6.63
N GLY A 495 -3.32 21.47 -6.27
CA GLY A 495 -3.61 21.88 -4.89
C GLY A 495 -2.97 23.20 -4.47
N ALA A 496 -2.04 23.77 -5.25
CA ALA A 496 -1.46 25.09 -4.98
C ALA A 496 -2.55 26.17 -4.97
N ARG A 497 -2.52 27.01 -3.92
CA ARG A 497 -3.55 28.00 -3.61
C ARG A 497 -3.07 29.40 -3.99
N GLY A 498 -3.96 30.23 -4.51
CA GLY A 498 -3.63 31.59 -4.92
C GLY A 498 -4.85 32.49 -5.05
N VAL A 499 -4.59 33.77 -5.35
CA VAL A 499 -5.61 34.81 -5.55
C VAL A 499 -5.40 35.46 -6.92
N VAL A 500 -6.49 35.68 -7.66
CA VAL A 500 -6.49 36.44 -8.91
C VAL A 500 -6.18 37.90 -8.60
N ILE A 501 -5.02 38.39 -9.03
CA ILE A 501 -4.59 39.78 -8.84
C ILE A 501 -5.28 40.69 -9.86
N ASP A 502 -5.31 40.23 -11.11
CA ASP A 502 -5.65 41.03 -12.28
C ASP A 502 -5.93 40.09 -13.48
N PHE A 503 -6.43 40.64 -14.59
CA PHE A 503 -6.55 39.96 -15.88
C PHE A 503 -5.81 40.77 -16.94
N GLN A 504 -5.14 40.09 -17.88
CA GLN A 504 -4.47 40.79 -18.98
C GLN A 504 -5.41 41.75 -19.76
N PRO A 505 -4.89 42.85 -20.34
CA PRO A 505 -5.69 43.76 -21.13
C PRO A 505 -6.33 43.05 -22.35
N GLY A 506 -7.54 43.47 -22.71
CA GLY A 506 -8.36 42.87 -23.77
C GLY A 506 -9.54 42.03 -23.26
N ASN A 507 -10.57 41.89 -24.11
CA ASN A 507 -11.88 41.31 -23.76
C ASN A 507 -11.84 39.87 -23.22
N HIS A 508 -10.82 39.08 -23.61
CA HIS A 508 -10.61 37.71 -23.14
C HIS A 508 -9.31 37.54 -22.34
N GLY A 509 -8.88 38.61 -21.66
CA GLY A 509 -7.67 38.64 -20.84
C GLY A 509 -7.56 37.48 -19.84
N LEU A 510 -6.43 36.77 -19.89
CA LEU A 510 -6.13 35.64 -19.02
C LEU A 510 -5.87 36.12 -17.58
N PRO A 511 -6.31 35.37 -16.54
CA PRO A 511 -6.08 35.75 -15.14
C PRO A 511 -4.61 35.60 -14.74
N ARG A 512 -4.10 36.61 -14.04
CA ARG A 512 -2.81 36.60 -13.34
C ARG A 512 -3.06 36.24 -11.87
N VAL A 513 -2.41 35.19 -11.38
CA VAL A 513 -2.62 34.62 -10.04
C VAL A 513 -1.33 34.71 -9.23
N LYS A 514 -1.41 35.27 -8.01
CA LYS A 514 -0.36 35.15 -6.98
C LYS A 514 -0.63 33.90 -6.16
N PHE A 515 0.33 32.99 -6.08
CA PHE A 515 0.24 31.77 -5.28
C PHE A 515 0.91 31.94 -3.91
N LEU A 516 0.52 31.10 -2.94
CA LEU A 516 1.11 31.05 -1.59
C LEU A 516 2.62 30.74 -1.61
N CYS A 517 3.15 30.14 -2.68
CA CYS A 517 4.59 29.96 -2.89
C CYS A 517 5.32 31.22 -3.38
N GLY A 518 4.68 32.40 -3.34
CA GLY A 518 5.21 33.68 -3.83
C GLY A 518 5.19 33.84 -5.36
N ALA A 519 5.17 32.73 -6.11
CA ALA A 519 5.11 32.76 -7.57
C ALA A 519 3.85 33.48 -8.07
N THR A 520 4.04 34.39 -9.03
CA THR A 520 2.95 35.01 -9.79
C THR A 520 3.02 34.52 -11.23
N GLU A 521 1.90 34.07 -11.79
CA GLU A 521 1.83 33.48 -13.12
C GLU A 521 0.56 33.90 -13.88
N VAL A 522 0.63 33.86 -15.22
CA VAL A 522 -0.53 34.07 -16.09
C VAL A 522 -1.10 32.72 -16.50
N MET A 523 -2.32 32.43 -16.05
CA MET A 523 -2.96 31.13 -16.24
C MET A 523 -3.46 30.99 -17.68
N LYS A 524 -2.77 30.16 -18.47
CA LYS A 524 -3.16 29.81 -19.84
C LYS A 524 -4.24 28.72 -19.84
N ARG A 525 -4.99 28.59 -20.93
CA ARG A 525 -5.91 27.47 -21.13
C ARG A 525 -5.10 26.19 -21.34
N GLU A 526 -5.39 25.19 -20.53
CA GLU A 526 -4.80 23.85 -20.59
C GLU A 526 -5.74 22.86 -21.26
N ARG A 527 -5.19 21.79 -21.85
CA ARG A 527 -5.98 20.67 -22.39
C ARG A 527 -5.93 19.48 -21.45
N TRP A 528 -7.11 18.89 -21.21
CA TRP A 528 -7.27 17.53 -20.67
C TRP A 528 -7.82 16.64 -21.78
N MET A 529 -7.42 15.38 -21.78
CA MET A 529 -7.92 14.38 -22.71
C MET A 529 -8.45 13.19 -21.90
N PHE A 530 -9.67 12.78 -22.22
CA PHE A 530 -10.39 11.69 -21.58
C PHE A 530 -10.68 10.64 -22.65
N LYS A 531 -10.36 9.39 -22.39
CA LYS A 531 -10.83 8.30 -23.23
C LYS A 531 -12.25 7.95 -22.81
N ALA A 532 -13.22 7.98 -23.72
CA ALA A 532 -14.61 7.64 -23.42
C ALA A 532 -14.92 6.18 -23.75
N SER A 533 -16.05 5.69 -23.23
CA SER A 533 -16.69 4.45 -23.67
C SER A 533 -16.79 4.42 -25.21
N GLY A 534 -16.39 3.30 -25.84
CA GLY A 534 -16.30 3.21 -27.29
C GLY A 534 -14.96 3.64 -27.90
N GLY A 535 -13.99 4.08 -27.08
CA GLY A 535 -12.61 4.33 -27.51
C GLY A 535 -12.35 5.72 -28.10
N LEU A 536 -13.39 6.54 -28.24
CA LEU A 536 -13.33 7.97 -28.57
C LEU A 536 -12.42 8.72 -27.58
N TYR A 537 -11.69 9.73 -28.06
CA TYR A 537 -10.93 10.65 -27.22
C TYR A 537 -11.67 11.99 -27.14
N LEU A 538 -12.28 12.25 -26.00
CA LEU A 538 -12.85 13.55 -25.67
C LEU A 538 -11.75 14.46 -25.13
N SER A 539 -11.85 15.77 -25.36
CA SER A 539 -10.93 16.73 -24.77
C SER A 539 -11.66 17.98 -24.30
N ARG A 540 -11.17 18.56 -23.20
CA ARG A 540 -11.61 19.86 -22.67
C ARG A 540 -10.45 20.83 -22.67
N GLN A 541 -10.69 22.06 -23.12
CA GLN A 541 -9.73 23.17 -23.06
C GLN A 541 -10.26 24.31 -22.19
N GLN A 542 -9.65 24.49 -21.01
CA GLN A 542 -10.13 25.39 -19.95
C GLN A 542 -8.94 25.88 -19.10
N LEU A 543 -9.10 26.92 -18.30
CA LEU A 543 -8.08 27.32 -17.31
C LEU A 543 -7.88 26.20 -16.26
N PRO A 544 -6.64 25.90 -15.82
CA PRO A 544 -6.34 24.89 -14.80
C PRO A 544 -6.65 25.37 -13.38
N LEU A 545 -7.77 26.07 -13.21
CA LEU A 545 -8.20 26.71 -11.97
C LEU A 545 -9.56 26.20 -11.53
N LYS A 546 -9.80 26.22 -10.21
CA LYS A 546 -11.12 26.16 -9.60
C LYS A 546 -11.21 27.13 -8.42
N LEU A 547 -12.39 27.67 -8.14
CA LEU A 547 -12.66 28.41 -6.89
C LEU A 547 -12.31 27.55 -5.66
N ALA A 548 -11.73 28.18 -4.64
CA ALA A 548 -11.03 27.50 -3.56
C ALA A 548 -11.31 28.05 -2.16
N TRP A 549 -12.43 28.74 -1.94
CA TRP A 549 -12.91 29.04 -0.58
C TRP A 549 -13.40 27.77 0.12
N ALA A 550 -14.09 26.90 -0.61
CA ALA A 550 -14.49 25.57 -0.14
C ALA A 550 -14.17 24.45 -1.14
N ILE A 551 -13.95 23.24 -0.65
CA ILE A 551 -13.88 21.99 -1.41
C ILE A 551 -14.46 20.83 -0.58
N SER A 552 -15.03 19.80 -1.20
CA SER A 552 -15.55 18.66 -0.45
C SER A 552 -14.44 17.69 -0.03
N ILE A 553 -14.59 17.06 1.15
CA ILE A 553 -13.59 16.11 1.68
C ILE A 553 -13.28 15.01 0.66
N HIS A 554 -14.29 14.47 -0.03
CA HIS A 554 -14.13 13.49 -1.11
C HIS A 554 -13.20 13.99 -2.24
N LYS A 555 -13.34 15.24 -2.68
CA LYS A 555 -12.48 15.81 -3.75
C LYS A 555 -11.09 16.22 -3.24
N SER A 556 -10.87 16.27 -1.92
CA SER A 556 -9.55 16.47 -1.31
C SER A 556 -8.71 15.18 -1.16
N GLN A 557 -9.28 13.99 -1.40
CA GLN A 557 -8.52 12.74 -1.36
C GLN A 557 -7.37 12.73 -2.39
N GLY A 558 -6.26 12.05 -2.09
CA GLY A 558 -4.97 12.24 -2.76
C GLY A 558 -4.27 13.61 -2.56
N MET A 559 -5.00 14.73 -2.48
CA MET A 559 -4.45 16.09 -2.39
C MET A 559 -3.68 16.37 -1.09
N THR A 560 -2.90 17.46 -1.10
CA THR A 560 -2.15 18.01 0.04
C THR A 560 -2.40 19.51 0.08
N LEU A 561 -2.68 20.07 1.26
CA LEU A 561 -3.05 21.49 1.45
C LEU A 561 -2.13 22.14 2.50
N ASP A 562 -1.75 23.38 2.25
CA ASP A 562 -0.91 24.19 3.16
C ASP A 562 -1.70 24.81 4.31
N CYS A 563 -2.93 25.25 4.03
CA CYS A 563 -3.76 26.03 4.93
C CYS A 563 -5.23 25.59 4.75
N VAL A 564 -5.79 24.95 5.78
CA VAL A 564 -7.08 24.27 5.71
C VAL A 564 -7.92 24.51 6.96
N GLU A 565 -9.22 24.73 6.75
CA GLU A 565 -10.23 24.84 7.79
C GLU A 565 -11.21 23.67 7.66
N ILE A 566 -11.63 23.08 8.77
CA ILE A 566 -12.47 21.89 8.78
C ILE A 566 -13.53 22.07 9.86
N SER A 567 -14.82 22.12 9.50
CA SER A 567 -15.90 21.89 10.47
C SER A 567 -16.23 20.40 10.47
N LEU A 568 -16.24 19.80 11.66
CA LEU A 568 -16.48 18.37 11.83
C LEU A 568 -17.92 18.04 12.28
N ALA A 569 -18.74 19.06 12.57
CA ALA A 569 -20.13 18.92 13.03
C ALA A 569 -21.06 18.08 12.13
N ARG A 570 -20.78 18.03 10.81
CA ARG A 570 -21.59 17.29 9.82
C ARG A 570 -20.92 16.01 9.29
N VAL A 571 -19.88 15.50 9.99
CA VAL A 571 -19.21 14.24 9.61
C VAL A 571 -20.12 13.05 9.91
N PHE A 572 -20.31 12.20 8.91
CA PHE A 572 -21.16 11.01 9.00
C PHE A 572 -20.45 9.70 8.63
N GLU A 573 -19.34 9.76 7.88
CA GLU A 573 -18.60 8.57 7.46
C GLU A 573 -17.38 8.25 8.33
N SER A 574 -17.15 6.96 8.57
CA SER A 574 -15.91 6.48 9.18
C SER A 574 -14.70 6.85 8.31
N GLY A 575 -13.59 7.24 8.93
CA GLY A 575 -12.40 7.73 8.22
C GLY A 575 -12.52 9.13 7.56
N GLN A 576 -13.71 9.73 7.46
CA GLN A 576 -13.92 11.04 6.81
C GLN A 576 -13.17 12.18 7.54
N ALA A 577 -13.23 12.19 8.88
CA ALA A 577 -12.45 13.12 9.71
C ALA A 577 -10.93 12.96 9.51
N TYR A 578 -10.43 11.72 9.50
CA TYR A 578 -9.01 11.41 9.22
C TYR A 578 -8.58 11.87 7.83
N VAL A 579 -9.41 11.70 6.80
CA VAL A 579 -9.10 12.17 5.44
C VAL A 579 -8.99 13.69 5.43
N ALA A 580 -9.92 14.40 6.04
CA ALA A 580 -9.91 15.86 6.14
C ALA A 580 -8.66 16.37 6.89
N LEU A 581 -8.42 15.89 8.12
CA LEU A 581 -7.29 16.28 8.96
C LEU A 581 -5.94 16.00 8.29
N SER A 582 -5.81 14.83 7.63
CA SER A 582 -4.57 14.43 6.96
C SER A 582 -4.25 15.18 5.66
N ARG A 583 -5.07 16.15 5.23
CA ARG A 583 -4.76 17.03 4.10
C ARG A 583 -3.68 18.05 4.42
N ALA A 584 -3.65 18.55 5.66
CA ALA A 584 -2.74 19.59 6.11
C ALA A 584 -1.26 19.12 6.11
N ARG A 585 -0.33 20.02 5.78
CA ARG A 585 1.12 19.78 5.92
C ARG A 585 1.63 19.95 7.36
N SER A 586 1.07 20.88 8.12
CA SER A 586 1.44 21.20 9.51
C SER A 586 0.20 21.40 10.39
N LEU A 587 0.38 21.33 11.71
CA LEU A 587 -0.67 21.62 12.69
C LEU A 587 -1.02 23.12 12.74
N GLU A 588 -0.04 24.01 12.50
CA GLU A 588 -0.28 25.45 12.33
C GLU A 588 -1.24 25.76 11.17
N GLY A 589 -1.10 25.02 10.06
CA GLY A 589 -1.91 25.19 8.84
C GLY A 589 -3.28 24.51 8.91
N LEU A 590 -3.72 24.09 10.10
CA LEU A 590 -4.97 23.39 10.35
C LEU A 590 -5.81 24.13 11.40
N ARG A 591 -7.06 24.49 11.05
CA ARG A 591 -8.09 25.01 11.97
C ARG A 591 -9.26 24.05 11.99
N VAL A 592 -9.54 23.49 13.16
CA VAL A 592 -10.69 22.58 13.36
C VAL A 592 -11.77 23.31 14.14
N MET A 593 -12.95 23.37 13.55
CA MET A 593 -14.18 23.86 14.17
C MET A 593 -15.04 22.67 14.58
N ASP A 594 -15.78 22.83 15.69
CA ASP A 594 -16.83 21.90 16.11
C ASP A 594 -16.34 20.45 16.31
N PHE A 595 -15.19 20.28 16.98
CA PHE A 595 -14.61 18.95 17.21
C PHE A 595 -15.35 18.19 18.32
N ASP A 596 -16.00 17.10 17.94
CA ASP A 596 -16.51 16.07 18.85
C ASP A 596 -15.69 14.78 18.66
N PRO A 597 -15.04 14.23 19.71
CA PRO A 597 -14.30 12.96 19.64
C PRO A 597 -15.10 11.80 19.03
N ARG A 598 -16.44 11.81 19.15
CA ARG A 598 -17.34 10.75 18.65
C ARG A 598 -17.38 10.63 17.13
N VAL A 599 -16.94 11.66 16.37
CA VAL A 599 -16.87 11.57 14.90
C VAL A 599 -15.61 10.84 14.39
N VAL A 600 -14.62 10.62 15.26
CA VAL A 600 -13.35 9.98 14.89
C VAL A 600 -13.47 8.46 14.96
N GLN A 601 -14.22 7.89 14.01
CA GLN A 601 -14.48 6.46 13.94
C GLN A 601 -13.68 5.77 12.83
N ALA A 602 -13.18 4.58 13.14
CA ALA A 602 -12.52 3.67 12.19
C ALA A 602 -13.28 2.34 12.12
N ASN A 603 -13.50 1.82 10.92
CA ASN A 603 -14.26 0.61 10.70
C ASN A 603 -13.54 -0.64 11.26
N GLN A 604 -14.25 -1.47 12.02
CA GLN A 604 -13.70 -2.65 12.70
C GLN A 604 -13.15 -3.71 11.74
N ASP A 605 -13.82 -4.00 10.62
CA ASP A 605 -13.36 -4.98 9.64
C ASP A 605 -12.04 -4.55 9.00
N VAL A 606 -11.89 -3.23 8.77
CA VAL A 606 -10.67 -2.62 8.26
C VAL A 606 -9.54 -2.74 9.29
N LEU A 607 -9.80 -2.44 10.56
CA LEU A 607 -8.82 -2.60 11.64
C LEU A 607 -8.36 -4.07 11.78
N LEU A 608 -9.29 -5.03 11.66
CA LEU A 608 -8.99 -6.47 11.65
C LEU A 608 -8.16 -6.87 10.42
N PHE A 609 -8.47 -6.32 9.24
CA PHE A 609 -7.69 -6.54 8.01
C PHE A 609 -6.23 -6.06 8.16
N TYR A 610 -6.00 -4.82 8.62
CA TYR A 610 -4.64 -4.31 8.87
C TYR A 610 -3.91 -5.08 9.97
N LYS A 611 -4.61 -5.49 11.04
CA LYS A 611 -4.05 -6.34 12.11
C LYS A 611 -3.59 -7.70 11.58
N LYS A 612 -4.37 -8.30 10.66
CA LYS A 612 -3.99 -9.54 9.97
C LYS A 612 -2.78 -9.33 9.04
N LEU A 613 -2.82 -8.31 8.19
CA LEU A 613 -1.75 -7.96 7.24
C LEU A 613 -0.39 -7.80 7.95
N ARG A 614 -0.37 -7.09 9.09
CA ARG A 614 0.85 -6.93 9.91
C ARG A 614 1.33 -8.24 10.54
N LYS A 615 0.42 -9.10 10.99
CA LYS A 615 0.76 -10.45 11.49
C LYS A 615 1.37 -11.32 10.39
N GLU A 616 0.85 -11.25 9.17
CA GLU A 616 1.39 -11.96 8.00
C GLU A 616 2.77 -11.43 7.58
N ARG A 617 2.98 -10.11 7.58
CA ARG A 617 4.29 -9.47 7.35
C ARG A 617 5.34 -9.97 8.35
N LEU A 618 5.04 -9.99 9.64
CA LEU A 618 5.93 -10.49 10.70
C LEU A 618 6.30 -11.97 10.48
N LEU A 619 5.31 -12.81 10.16
CA LEU A 619 5.55 -14.23 9.87
C LEU A 619 6.41 -14.44 8.61
N MET A 620 6.22 -13.65 7.56
CA MET A 620 7.07 -13.72 6.36
C MET A 620 8.50 -13.23 6.62
N GLN A 621 8.69 -12.11 7.35
CA GLN A 621 10.03 -11.60 7.68
C GLN A 621 10.84 -12.64 8.48
N SER A 622 10.24 -13.28 9.49
CA SER A 622 10.90 -14.38 10.23
C SER A 622 11.32 -15.56 9.35
N SER A 623 10.70 -15.75 8.18
CA SER A 623 11.08 -16.80 7.22
C SER A 623 12.10 -16.35 6.16
N MET A 624 12.24 -15.04 5.90
CA MET A 624 13.25 -14.53 4.97
C MET A 624 14.61 -14.36 5.64
N ASP A 625 14.66 -13.87 6.88
CA ASP A 625 15.94 -13.69 7.60
C ASP A 625 16.59 -15.04 7.95
N GLU A 626 15.79 -16.07 8.27
CA GLU A 626 16.28 -17.45 8.45
C GLU A 626 16.70 -18.13 7.12
N PHE A 627 16.29 -17.61 5.96
CA PHE A 627 16.70 -18.09 4.65
C PHE A 627 17.99 -17.41 4.17
N VAL A 628 18.02 -16.06 4.15
CA VAL A 628 19.19 -15.28 3.75
C VAL A 628 20.39 -15.54 4.67
N GLY A 629 20.16 -15.72 5.97
CA GLY A 629 21.20 -16.09 6.94
C GLY A 629 21.81 -17.49 6.74
N ARG A 630 21.20 -18.36 5.93
CA ARG A 630 21.71 -19.71 5.60
C ARG A 630 22.25 -19.82 4.17
N SER A 631 21.57 -19.22 3.18
CA SER A 631 22.00 -19.29 1.77
C SER A 631 23.41 -18.73 1.52
N ASN A 632 23.90 -17.83 2.37
CA ASN A 632 25.25 -17.26 2.26
C ASN A 632 26.37 -18.10 2.93
N LYS A 633 26.12 -19.34 3.37
CA LYS A 633 27.14 -20.20 4.01
C LYS A 633 27.28 -21.63 3.49
N GLU A 634 26.37 -22.14 2.67
CA GLU A 634 26.39 -23.54 2.19
C GLU A 634 26.68 -23.68 0.67
N ASN A 635 27.03 -22.59 -0.02
CA ASN A 635 27.38 -22.56 -1.45
C ASN A 635 28.86 -22.18 -1.71
N PHE A 636 29.79 -22.83 -1.01
CA PHE A 636 31.18 -22.95 -1.45
C PHE A 636 31.52 -24.45 -1.57
N PRO A 637 31.87 -24.96 -2.76
CA PRO A 637 32.34 -26.32 -2.89
C PRO A 637 33.79 -26.46 -2.37
N TRP A 638 34.07 -27.63 -1.80
CA TRP A 638 35.34 -28.33 -1.95
C TRP A 638 35.12 -29.45 -2.97
#